data_AF-A0A9P3CH26-F1
#
_entry.id   AF-A0A9P3CH26-F1
#
_cell.length_a   1.000
_cell.length_b   1.000
_cell.length_c   1.000
_cell.angle_alpha   90.00
_cell.angle_beta   90.00
_cell.angle_gamma   90.00
#
_symmetry.space_group_name_H-M   'P 1'
#
loop_
_entity.id
_entity.type
_entity.pdbx_description
1 polymer ?
#
loop_
_entity_poly.entity_id
_entity_poly.type
_entity_poly.pdbx_seq_one_letter_code
_entity_poly.pdbx_strand_id
1 'polypeptide(L)'
;MVDLVCDNPSTEHEHIAMNDYRSGMTPPRTTTMTEPRKAEDHYDPGRTKKIYAPKSRELQSLLKKLWHSYCNTHGKEPTDTLRTFLIKDLYNFFHWMLRRGGRIRKARTLQTYWNTLTLVRQLETGCYTVDPAVQVEMCGARQNLAQEFELSTAKEDKPIMRAEDEFELLKTLWESPDVELQHEYLRAQLALMIQLAGITGNRPGALRRLQYKDLKIALLPNCDGDDRPRLVIDFTFEHTKRYLGGKDANTFPVPDIPSESCLLLCPQTMLLGLLFADDAFAVPDLSPAELFELRIPPGKRELRIPIKQSKAELPLFRRTERTVRGLRVSNDAVTENWLRERLRQLGTITNFEMPVKPYCFRRGHGEALDSSSHISDSQRNLILQHSSSAVFQHNYLSRYITQDTQAAYRGLEPQTAIIRAASGMSRSIDPDRPQSLNDQQLLQIKKHPEVVLARRTRDRLAEEARARHTTITRSRDTREYAAYRRAQYEYLHRKREMHKAMLKQVQTRYREEQPIDEILCQLRGGARISEQTTSVQAISPLSSERQRVLAALLTFAPSKHIGDQERRVEAIKAVAALCKRQEVTERKVCRKRAACTVAFNEGERTRTHGKKELVPDPFPIHCLPTQCIFCIGNQALRLEKRTKQFRDRSGLKRHLLRKHLQYHDPKQRIRCPHPKCDDQWLEHADHLRNHAAKVHRTWT
;
A
#
# COMPACT_ATOMS: atom_id res chain seq x y z
N MET A 1 45.52 -15.06 -2.42
CA MET A 1 44.96 -15.90 -1.35
C MET A 1 43.68 -15.23 -0.90
N VAL A 2 42.55 -15.79 -1.30
CA VAL A 2 41.22 -15.19 -1.19
C VAL A 2 40.38 -16.16 -0.36
N ASP A 3 40.11 -15.81 0.90
CA ASP A 3 39.22 -16.58 1.77
C ASP A 3 37.76 -16.34 1.36
N LEU A 4 37.21 -17.32 0.64
CA LEU A 4 35.78 -17.47 0.40
C LEU A 4 35.21 -18.37 1.51
N VAL A 5 34.68 -17.75 2.55
CA VAL A 5 33.92 -18.46 3.59
C VAL A 5 32.61 -18.95 2.97
N CYS A 6 32.51 -20.28 2.84
CA CYS A 6 31.29 -21.00 2.53
C CYS A 6 30.34 -20.94 3.74
N ASP A 7 29.26 -20.15 3.63
CA ASP A 7 28.15 -20.18 4.58
C ASP A 7 27.39 -21.51 4.46
N ASN A 8 27.75 -22.46 5.33
CA ASN A 8 26.98 -23.64 5.65
C ASN A 8 26.08 -23.31 6.85
N PRO A 9 24.76 -23.55 6.84
CA PRO A 9 23.96 -23.39 8.04
C PRO A 9 24.26 -24.55 9.00
N SER A 10 25.00 -24.23 10.05
CA SER A 10 25.33 -25.09 11.18
C SER A 10 24.06 -25.70 11.79
N THR A 11 24.07 -27.04 11.87
CA THR A 11 23.32 -27.85 12.83
C THR A 11 23.92 -27.63 14.21
N GLU A 12 23.22 -26.92 15.08
CA GLU A 12 23.51 -26.94 16.53
C GLU A 12 22.81 -28.16 17.13
N HIS A 13 23.62 -29.15 17.51
CA HIS A 13 23.23 -30.20 18.44
C HIS A 13 23.35 -29.63 19.86
N GLU A 14 22.22 -29.41 20.53
CA GLU A 14 22.20 -29.17 21.98
C GLU A 14 22.52 -30.48 22.71
N HIS A 15 23.74 -30.57 23.24
CA HIS A 15 24.08 -31.54 24.28
C HIS A 15 23.50 -31.04 25.61
N ILE A 16 22.38 -31.63 26.05
CA ILE A 16 21.90 -31.48 27.41
C ILE A 16 22.70 -32.43 28.30
N ALA A 17 23.58 -31.88 29.14
CA ALA A 17 24.21 -32.60 30.23
C ALA A 17 23.16 -32.89 31.32
N MET A 18 22.88 -34.16 31.57
CA MET A 18 22.12 -34.62 32.72
C MET A 18 23.00 -34.49 33.97
N ASN A 19 22.66 -33.59 34.88
CA ASN A 19 23.16 -33.61 36.26
C ASN A 19 22.12 -34.31 37.14
N ASP A 20 22.50 -35.48 37.64
CA ASP A 20 21.80 -36.23 38.69
C ASP A 20 21.88 -35.47 40.03
N TYR A 21 20.72 -35.05 40.54
CA TYR A 21 20.52 -34.85 41.98
C TYR A 21 19.23 -35.52 42.41
N ARG A 22 19.38 -36.71 43.01
CA ARG A 22 18.33 -37.39 43.78
C ARG A 22 18.09 -36.63 45.08
N SER A 23 16.86 -36.20 45.34
CA SER A 23 16.33 -36.16 46.70
C SER A 23 14.81 -36.27 46.68
N GLY A 24 14.30 -37.03 47.64
CA GLY A 24 13.00 -37.71 47.56
C GLY A 24 11.78 -36.83 47.79
N MET A 25 10.71 -37.16 47.06
CA MET A 25 9.33 -36.84 47.43
C MET A 25 8.42 -38.02 47.07
N THR A 26 7.56 -38.35 48.02
CA THR A 26 6.53 -39.41 48.05
C THR A 26 5.53 -39.33 46.87
N PRO A 27 5.02 -40.47 46.37
CA PRO A 27 4.12 -40.47 45.20
C PRO A 27 2.70 -40.05 45.59
N PRO A 28 2.00 -39.22 44.79
CA PRO A 28 0.58 -38.98 44.97
C PRO A 28 -0.25 -40.11 44.39
N ARG A 29 -1.43 -40.28 44.99
CA ARG A 29 -2.44 -41.32 44.76
C ARG A 29 -2.75 -41.59 43.28
N THR A 30 -2.86 -42.88 42.99
CA THR A 30 -3.37 -43.52 41.77
C THR A 30 -4.66 -42.85 41.29
N THR A 31 -4.52 -42.01 40.27
CA THR A 31 -5.63 -41.71 39.37
C THR A 31 -5.56 -42.73 38.26
N THR A 32 -6.66 -43.43 38.02
CA THR A 32 -6.85 -44.43 36.96
C THR A 32 -6.21 -43.96 35.66
N MET A 33 -5.12 -44.61 35.27
CA MET A 33 -4.52 -44.45 33.96
C MET A 33 -5.51 -44.98 32.93
N THR A 34 -6.24 -44.09 32.26
CA THR A 34 -6.63 -44.34 30.86
C THR A 34 -5.37 -44.77 30.13
N GLU A 35 -5.39 -45.95 29.52
CA GLU A 35 -4.31 -46.46 28.68
C GLU A 35 -3.72 -45.33 27.83
N PRO A 36 -2.39 -45.19 27.73
CA PRO A 36 -1.80 -44.24 26.79
C PRO A 36 -2.34 -44.61 25.42
N ARG A 37 -3.21 -43.76 24.86
CA ARG A 37 -3.71 -43.89 23.49
C ARG A 37 -2.51 -44.23 22.62
N LYS A 38 -2.52 -45.40 21.98
CA LYS A 38 -1.45 -45.83 21.06
C LYS A 38 -1.25 -44.73 20.02
N ALA A 39 -0.27 -43.85 20.26
CA ALA A 39 -0.02 -42.69 19.42
C ALA A 39 0.44 -43.11 18.00
N GLU A 40 0.88 -44.35 17.86
CA GLU A 40 1.30 -44.97 16.60
C GLU A 40 0.15 -45.12 15.60
N ASP A 41 -1.08 -45.41 16.06
CA ASP A 41 -2.23 -45.66 15.18
C ASP A 41 -2.82 -44.38 14.55
N HIS A 42 -2.30 -43.20 14.90
CA HIS A 42 -2.68 -41.89 14.34
C HIS A 42 -1.49 -41.12 13.74
N TYR A 43 -0.32 -41.76 13.61
CA TYR A 43 0.82 -41.17 12.93
C TYR A 43 0.55 -41.10 11.42
N ASP A 44 0.11 -39.92 10.97
CA ASP A 44 0.01 -39.57 9.56
C ASP A 44 1.29 -38.80 9.15
N PRO A 45 2.19 -39.39 8.35
CA PRO A 45 3.39 -38.71 7.84
C PRO A 45 3.05 -37.44 7.03
N GLY A 46 1.80 -37.30 6.55
CA GLY A 46 1.28 -36.09 5.93
C GLY A 46 1.12 -34.92 6.90
N ARG A 47 0.84 -35.19 8.19
CA ARG A 47 0.66 -34.17 9.24
C ARG A 47 1.98 -33.63 9.80
N THR A 48 3.09 -34.35 9.62
CA THR A 48 4.43 -33.91 10.06
C THR A 48 5.16 -33.05 9.02
N LYS A 49 4.58 -32.86 7.83
CA LYS A 49 5.18 -32.04 6.76
C LYS A 49 5.18 -30.56 7.13
N LYS A 50 6.30 -29.89 6.85
CA LYS A 50 6.46 -28.44 7.06
C LYS A 50 5.39 -27.65 6.29
N ILE A 51 4.62 -26.85 7.02
CA ILE A 51 3.57 -26.00 6.45
C ILE A 51 4.21 -24.71 5.89
N TYR A 52 4.39 -24.65 4.58
CA TYR A 52 4.87 -23.43 3.91
C TYR A 52 3.80 -22.36 3.83
N ALA A 53 4.21 -21.08 3.91
CA ALA A 53 3.31 -19.95 3.69
C ALA A 53 2.75 -19.95 2.25
N PRO A 54 1.53 -19.42 2.01
CA PRO A 54 0.87 -19.46 0.69
C PRO A 54 1.75 -18.95 -0.47
N LYS A 55 2.44 -17.82 -0.26
CA LYS A 55 3.34 -17.23 -1.27
C LYS A 55 4.56 -18.10 -1.60
N SER A 56 5.06 -18.86 -0.62
CA SER A 56 6.13 -19.83 -0.85
C SER A 56 5.62 -21.01 -1.68
N ARG A 57 4.39 -21.48 -1.41
CA ARG A 57 3.73 -22.54 -2.21
C ARG A 57 3.46 -22.09 -3.65
N GLU A 58 3.08 -20.83 -3.86
CA GLU A 58 2.91 -20.26 -5.21
C GLU A 58 4.21 -20.32 -6.02
N LEU A 59 5.35 -19.95 -5.41
CA LEU A 59 6.65 -20.01 -6.08
C LEU A 59 7.10 -21.44 -6.34
N GLN A 60 6.87 -22.36 -5.39
CA GLN A 60 7.13 -23.79 -5.56
C GLN A 60 6.30 -24.35 -6.73
N SER A 61 5.00 -24.05 -6.78
CA SER A 61 4.10 -24.47 -7.86
C SER A 61 4.53 -23.91 -9.22
N LEU A 62 4.96 -22.65 -9.26
CA LEU A 62 5.50 -22.04 -10.47
C LEU A 62 6.75 -22.77 -10.96
N LEU A 63 7.74 -23.01 -10.10
CA LEU A 63 8.96 -23.70 -10.51
C LEU A 63 8.72 -25.15 -10.89
N LYS A 64 7.83 -25.85 -10.18
CA LYS A 64 7.41 -27.20 -10.58
C LYS A 64 6.84 -27.21 -12.00
N LYS A 65 5.92 -26.28 -12.31
CA LYS A 65 5.35 -26.15 -13.67
C LYS A 65 6.40 -25.84 -14.73
N LEU A 66 7.36 -24.96 -14.42
CA LEU A 66 8.45 -24.62 -15.32
C LEU A 66 9.37 -25.82 -15.56
N TRP A 67 9.72 -26.56 -14.50
CA TRP A 67 10.52 -27.76 -14.58
C TRP A 67 9.84 -28.84 -15.43
N HIS A 68 8.57 -29.13 -15.17
CA HIS A 68 7.80 -30.09 -15.97
C HIS A 68 7.75 -29.67 -17.45
N SER A 69 7.54 -28.38 -17.72
CA SER A 69 7.57 -27.88 -19.10
C SER A 69 8.94 -28.03 -19.75
N TYR A 70 10.03 -27.85 -19.01
CA TYR A 70 11.39 -28.08 -19.51
C TYR A 70 11.61 -29.55 -19.85
N CYS A 71 11.29 -30.46 -18.92
CA CYS A 71 11.43 -31.90 -19.11
C CYS A 71 10.62 -32.41 -20.31
N ASN A 72 9.36 -31.99 -20.43
CA ASN A 72 8.50 -32.35 -21.57
C ASN A 72 9.08 -31.88 -22.91
N THR A 73 9.67 -30.68 -22.96
CA THR A 73 10.30 -30.17 -24.20
C THR A 73 11.60 -30.87 -24.58
N HIS A 74 12.24 -31.57 -23.64
CA HIS A 74 13.52 -32.26 -23.87
C HIS A 74 13.41 -33.79 -23.75
N GLY A 75 12.19 -34.34 -23.75
CA GLY A 75 11.95 -35.79 -23.69
C GLY A 75 12.42 -36.46 -22.40
N LYS A 76 12.42 -35.75 -21.27
CA LYS A 76 12.87 -36.27 -19.97
C LYS A 76 11.67 -36.53 -19.04
N GLU A 77 11.77 -37.54 -18.19
CA GLU A 77 10.79 -37.75 -17.11
C GLU A 77 11.09 -36.75 -15.97
N PRO A 78 10.12 -35.89 -15.56
CA PRO A 78 10.37 -34.80 -14.61
C PRO A 78 10.84 -35.23 -13.21
N THR A 79 10.32 -36.33 -12.69
CA THR A 79 10.51 -36.80 -11.30
C THR A 79 11.85 -37.48 -11.11
N ASP A 80 12.24 -38.34 -12.04
CA ASP A 80 13.50 -39.05 -12.13
C ASP A 80 14.64 -38.07 -12.37
N THR A 81 14.44 -37.07 -13.24
CA THR A 81 15.43 -36.00 -13.44
C THR A 81 15.61 -35.15 -12.16
N LEU A 82 14.55 -34.92 -11.37
CA LEU A 82 14.68 -34.30 -10.04
C LEU A 82 15.39 -35.22 -9.05
N ARG A 83 15.18 -36.54 -9.14
CA ARG A 83 15.80 -37.51 -8.23
C ARG A 83 17.30 -37.58 -8.46
N THR A 84 17.73 -37.73 -9.72
CA THR A 84 19.16 -37.74 -10.13
C THR A 84 19.83 -36.38 -9.93
N PHE A 85 19.12 -35.29 -10.22
CA PHE A 85 19.52 -33.91 -9.94
C PHE A 85 20.90 -33.52 -10.50
N LEU A 86 21.19 -33.97 -11.72
CA LEU A 86 22.47 -33.75 -12.39
C LEU A 86 22.69 -32.26 -12.73
N ILE A 87 23.93 -31.79 -12.58
CA ILE A 87 24.31 -30.40 -12.88
C ILE A 87 23.99 -29.99 -14.32
N LYS A 88 24.18 -30.90 -15.28
CA LYS A 88 23.88 -30.67 -16.70
C LYS A 88 22.41 -30.32 -16.91
N ASP A 89 21.51 -30.98 -16.20
CA ASP A 89 20.07 -30.75 -16.32
C ASP A 89 19.66 -29.44 -15.64
N LEU A 90 20.25 -29.16 -14.48
CA LEU A 90 20.06 -27.90 -13.76
C LEU A 90 20.52 -26.70 -14.60
N TYR A 91 21.74 -26.74 -15.13
CA TYR A 91 22.27 -25.69 -16.00
C TYR A 91 21.34 -25.44 -17.19
N ASN A 92 20.98 -26.50 -17.91
CA ASN A 92 20.11 -26.42 -19.08
C ASN A 92 18.71 -25.92 -18.74
N PHE A 93 18.15 -26.30 -17.59
CA PHE A 93 16.86 -25.80 -17.14
C PHE A 93 16.88 -24.28 -16.90
N PHE A 94 17.88 -23.78 -16.17
CA PHE A 94 17.99 -22.35 -15.89
C PHE A 94 18.30 -21.55 -17.17
N HIS A 95 19.15 -22.07 -18.04
CA HIS A 95 19.43 -21.49 -19.36
C HIS A 95 18.17 -21.40 -20.23
N TRP A 96 17.43 -22.51 -20.37
CA TRP A 96 16.16 -22.57 -21.09
C TRP A 96 15.13 -21.58 -20.54
N MET A 97 15.05 -21.47 -19.21
CA MET A 97 14.15 -20.54 -18.53
C MET A 97 14.50 -19.08 -18.83
N LEU A 98 15.80 -18.75 -18.86
CA LEU A 98 16.28 -17.41 -19.22
C LEU A 98 16.01 -17.09 -20.69
N ARG A 99 16.22 -18.04 -21.61
CA ARG A 99 15.90 -17.86 -23.04
C ARG A 99 14.41 -17.66 -23.30
N ARG A 100 13.53 -18.41 -22.59
CA ARG A 100 12.06 -18.25 -22.73
C ARG A 100 11.52 -17.01 -22.02
N GLY A 101 12.25 -16.48 -21.04
CA GLY A 101 11.73 -15.52 -20.08
C GLY A 101 12.63 -14.32 -19.87
N GLY A 102 12.54 -13.31 -20.75
CA GLY A 102 13.18 -11.99 -20.59
C GLY A 102 12.68 -11.13 -19.40
N ARG A 103 12.11 -11.78 -18.37
CA ARG A 103 11.61 -11.15 -17.15
C ARG A 103 12.63 -11.16 -16.02
N ILE A 104 13.56 -12.12 -16.02
CA ILE A 104 14.62 -12.21 -15.01
C ILE A 104 15.73 -11.25 -15.43
N ARG A 105 16.00 -10.24 -14.59
CA ARG A 105 17.04 -9.23 -14.84
C ARG A 105 18.11 -9.18 -13.75
N LYS A 106 18.01 -10.04 -12.73
CA LYS A 106 18.85 -10.00 -11.52
C LYS A 106 19.37 -11.36 -11.15
N ALA A 107 20.68 -11.47 -10.93
CA ALA A 107 21.37 -12.72 -10.60
C ALA A 107 20.82 -13.38 -9.32
N ARG A 108 20.48 -12.59 -8.29
CA ARG A 108 19.89 -13.08 -7.01
C ARG A 108 18.60 -13.90 -7.19
N THR A 109 17.88 -13.67 -8.30
CA THR A 109 16.66 -14.42 -8.63
C THR A 109 17.01 -15.90 -8.88
N LEU A 110 18.15 -16.16 -9.53
CA LEU A 110 18.63 -17.51 -9.78
C LEU A 110 18.90 -18.25 -8.47
N GLN A 111 19.50 -17.59 -7.47
CA GLN A 111 19.68 -18.18 -6.13
C GLN A 111 18.33 -18.53 -5.48
N THR A 112 17.35 -17.61 -5.56
CA THR A 112 16.02 -17.85 -4.98
C THR A 112 15.33 -19.03 -5.65
N TYR A 113 15.45 -19.11 -6.98
CA TYR A 113 14.86 -20.18 -7.76
C TYR A 113 15.56 -21.50 -7.52
N TRP A 114 16.88 -21.51 -7.42
CA TRP A 114 17.68 -22.67 -7.02
C TRP A 114 17.21 -23.21 -5.67
N ASN A 115 17.18 -22.36 -4.63
CA ASN A 115 16.72 -22.74 -3.30
C ASN A 115 15.26 -23.23 -3.30
N THR A 116 14.42 -22.73 -4.21
CA THR A 116 13.04 -23.19 -4.30
C THR A 116 12.94 -24.51 -5.06
N LEU A 117 13.77 -24.73 -6.07
CA LEU A 117 13.83 -25.98 -6.83
C LEU A 117 14.34 -27.13 -5.95
N THR A 118 15.32 -26.88 -5.08
CA THR A 118 15.75 -27.88 -4.09
C THR A 118 14.61 -28.27 -3.15
N LEU A 119 13.79 -27.31 -2.70
CA LEU A 119 12.57 -27.61 -1.92
C LEU A 119 11.53 -28.40 -2.73
N VAL A 120 11.35 -28.08 -4.02
CA VAL A 120 10.46 -28.85 -4.90
C VAL A 120 10.97 -30.29 -5.02
N ARG A 121 12.27 -30.51 -5.23
CA ARG A 121 12.87 -31.85 -5.24
C ARG A 121 12.54 -32.62 -3.96
N GLN A 122 12.77 -32.01 -2.80
CA GLN A 122 12.47 -32.63 -1.51
C GLN A 122 11.02 -33.09 -1.42
N LEU A 123 10.08 -32.26 -1.87
CA LEU A 123 8.65 -32.53 -1.80
C LEU A 123 8.18 -33.60 -2.81
N GLU A 124 8.80 -33.66 -3.99
CA GLU A 124 8.39 -34.56 -5.07
C GLU A 124 9.10 -35.91 -5.03
N THR A 125 10.36 -35.97 -4.59
CA THR A 125 11.17 -37.19 -4.64
C THR A 125 11.50 -37.77 -3.27
N GLY A 126 11.28 -37.03 -2.18
CA GLY A 126 11.70 -37.42 -0.83
C GLY A 126 13.21 -37.32 -0.60
N CYS A 127 13.98 -36.75 -1.53
CA CYS A 127 15.43 -36.64 -1.40
C CYS A 127 15.83 -35.31 -0.74
N TYR A 128 16.30 -35.37 0.51
CA TYR A 128 16.58 -34.19 1.33
C TYR A 128 17.95 -33.56 1.11
N THR A 129 18.94 -34.38 0.78
CA THR A 129 20.34 -33.97 0.59
C THR A 129 20.63 -33.67 -0.88
N VAL A 130 21.40 -32.62 -1.12
CA VAL A 130 21.97 -32.30 -2.44
C VAL A 130 23.48 -32.52 -2.33
N ASP A 131 24.04 -33.28 -3.27
CA ASP A 131 25.48 -33.54 -3.34
C ASP A 131 26.28 -32.23 -3.25
N PRO A 132 27.25 -32.11 -2.32
CA PRO A 132 28.10 -30.93 -2.20
C PRO A 132 28.77 -30.51 -3.51
N ALA A 133 29.18 -31.45 -4.36
CA ALA A 133 29.75 -31.15 -5.68
C ALA A 133 28.74 -30.39 -6.56
N VAL A 134 27.49 -30.86 -6.61
CA VAL A 134 26.42 -30.18 -7.35
C VAL A 134 26.13 -28.78 -6.78
N GLN A 135 26.22 -28.59 -5.45
CA GLN A 135 26.04 -27.26 -4.86
C GLN A 135 27.12 -26.27 -5.30
N VAL A 136 28.38 -26.70 -5.29
CA VAL A 136 29.53 -25.89 -5.73
C VAL A 136 29.44 -25.59 -7.22
N GLU A 137 29.19 -26.61 -8.05
CA GLU A 137 29.03 -26.43 -9.50
C GLU A 137 27.84 -25.52 -9.83
N MET A 138 26.74 -25.61 -9.07
CA MET A 138 25.58 -24.75 -9.28
C MET A 138 25.84 -23.29 -8.89
N CYS A 139 26.82 -23.01 -8.02
CA CYS A 139 27.31 -21.65 -7.82
C CYS A 139 27.97 -21.12 -9.10
N GLY A 140 28.89 -21.88 -9.69
CA GLY A 140 29.55 -21.53 -10.96
C GLY A 140 28.56 -21.41 -12.13
N ALA A 141 27.63 -22.36 -12.26
CA ALA A 141 26.56 -22.34 -13.26
C ALA A 141 25.75 -21.05 -13.21
N ARG A 142 25.34 -20.59 -12.03
CA ARG A 142 24.56 -19.36 -11.89
C ARG A 142 25.38 -18.10 -12.17
N GLN A 143 26.67 -18.10 -11.87
CA GLN A 143 27.57 -17.01 -12.22
C GLN A 143 27.73 -16.91 -13.75
N ASN A 144 27.99 -18.04 -14.41
CA ASN A 144 28.08 -18.12 -15.88
C ASN A 144 26.78 -17.67 -16.55
N LEU A 145 25.63 -18.16 -16.08
CA LEU A 145 24.32 -17.73 -16.60
C LEU A 145 24.04 -16.25 -16.31
N ALA A 146 24.50 -15.72 -15.18
CA ALA A 146 24.37 -14.29 -14.91
C ALA A 146 25.21 -13.45 -15.89
N GLN A 147 26.41 -13.93 -16.26
CA GLN A 147 27.26 -13.27 -17.24
C GLN A 147 26.70 -13.41 -18.66
N GLU A 148 26.34 -14.62 -19.10
CA GLU A 148 25.81 -14.92 -20.44
C GLU A 148 24.55 -14.10 -20.75
N PHE A 149 23.66 -13.92 -19.77
CA PHE A 149 22.41 -13.17 -19.93
C PHE A 149 22.49 -11.74 -19.38
N GLU A 150 23.68 -11.24 -19.07
CA GLU A 150 23.94 -9.87 -18.57
C GLU A 150 23.03 -9.47 -17.38
N LEU A 151 22.80 -10.42 -16.46
CA LEU A 151 21.97 -10.20 -15.30
C LEU A 151 22.66 -9.26 -14.32
N SER A 152 21.93 -8.27 -13.82
CA SER A 152 22.45 -7.33 -12.85
C SER A 152 22.84 -8.04 -11.54
N THR A 153 24.10 -7.89 -11.15
CA THR A 153 24.67 -8.28 -9.85
C THR A 153 24.68 -7.12 -8.84
N ALA A 154 24.41 -5.90 -9.32
CA ALA A 154 24.36 -4.71 -8.49
C ALA A 154 23.34 -4.87 -7.35
N LYS A 155 23.77 -4.51 -6.14
CA LYS A 155 22.86 -4.43 -4.99
C LYS A 155 21.91 -3.27 -5.24
N GLU A 156 20.63 -3.47 -4.91
CA GLU A 156 19.67 -2.37 -4.96
C GLU A 156 20.01 -1.33 -3.91
N ASP A 157 19.87 -0.06 -4.28
CA ASP A 157 19.93 1.03 -3.31
C ASP A 157 18.89 0.81 -2.21
N LYS A 158 19.31 1.16 -1.00
CA LYS A 158 18.54 1.00 0.22
C LYS A 158 18.19 2.37 0.81
N PRO A 159 17.32 3.15 0.15
CA PRO A 159 16.93 4.45 0.67
C PRO A 159 16.32 4.31 2.06
N ILE A 160 16.68 5.25 2.93
CA ILE A 160 16.25 5.33 4.31
C ILE A 160 15.19 6.43 4.38
N MET A 161 14.05 6.14 5.00
CA MET A 161 12.99 7.13 5.23
C MET A 161 13.00 7.49 6.72
N ARG A 162 13.43 8.69 7.06
CA ARG A 162 13.41 9.24 8.42
C ARG A 162 12.18 10.13 8.63
N ALA A 163 12.03 10.69 9.82
CA ALA A 163 10.89 11.55 10.17
C ALA A 163 10.77 12.78 9.26
N GLU A 164 11.90 13.39 8.88
CA GLU A 164 11.95 14.51 7.93
C GLU A 164 11.50 14.13 6.51
N ASP A 165 11.81 12.91 6.05
CA ASP A 165 11.36 12.40 4.75
C ASP A 165 9.89 12.01 4.79
N GLU A 166 9.47 11.42 5.90
CA GLU A 166 8.09 11.04 6.17
C GLU A 166 7.17 12.27 6.24
N PHE A 167 7.67 13.36 6.82
CA PHE A 167 6.98 14.66 6.86
C PHE A 167 6.65 15.16 5.45
N GLU A 168 7.62 15.19 4.53
CA GLU A 168 7.40 15.61 3.13
C GLU A 168 6.40 14.70 2.40
N LEU A 169 6.46 13.40 2.65
CA LEU A 169 5.55 12.42 2.08
C LEU A 169 4.11 12.64 2.58
N LEU A 170 3.92 12.87 3.88
CA LEU A 170 2.62 13.14 4.49
C LEU A 170 2.09 14.52 4.08
N LYS A 171 2.94 15.54 4.01
CA LYS A 171 2.59 16.86 3.50
C LYS A 171 2.02 16.76 2.09
N THR A 172 2.71 16.05 1.20
CA THR A 172 2.23 15.76 -0.16
C THR A 172 0.87 15.05 -0.15
N LEU A 173 0.68 14.05 0.73
CA LEU A 173 -0.57 13.31 0.86
C LEU A 173 -1.77 14.21 1.20
N TRP A 174 -1.55 15.30 1.93
CA TRP A 174 -2.60 16.23 2.35
C TRP A 174 -2.75 17.44 1.44
N GLU A 175 -1.67 17.96 0.86
CA GLU A 175 -1.67 19.19 0.05
C GLU A 175 -1.92 18.95 -1.45
N SER A 176 -1.46 17.83 -2.00
CA SER A 176 -1.49 17.64 -3.46
C SER A 176 -2.84 17.10 -3.97
N PRO A 177 -3.51 17.79 -4.93
CA PRO A 177 -4.71 17.26 -5.57
C PRO A 177 -4.43 16.06 -6.49
N ASP A 178 -3.17 15.84 -6.89
CA ASP A 178 -2.78 14.70 -7.73
C ASP A 178 -2.76 13.36 -6.98
N VAL A 179 -2.79 13.41 -5.64
CA VAL A 179 -2.93 12.21 -4.80
C VAL A 179 -4.39 11.78 -4.77
N GLU A 180 -4.85 11.15 -5.85
CA GLU A 180 -6.23 10.68 -6.00
C GLU A 180 -6.49 9.37 -5.24
N LEU A 181 -7.43 9.40 -4.31
CA LEU A 181 -8.05 8.24 -3.70
C LEU A 181 -9.55 8.20 -4.06
N GLN A 182 -10.20 7.07 -3.81
CA GLN A 182 -11.63 6.94 -4.14
C GLN A 182 -12.54 7.37 -2.98
N HIS A 183 -11.99 7.44 -1.77
CA HIS A 183 -12.68 7.72 -0.52
C HIS A 183 -11.67 8.31 0.46
N GLU A 184 -12.05 9.34 1.19
CA GLU A 184 -11.09 10.08 2.03
C GLU A 184 -10.67 9.31 3.28
N TYR A 185 -11.49 8.35 3.75
CA TYR A 185 -11.06 7.33 4.71
C TYR A 185 -9.73 6.66 4.33
N LEU A 186 -9.52 6.39 3.03
CA LEU A 186 -8.27 5.78 2.55
C LEU A 186 -7.06 6.70 2.74
N ARG A 187 -7.27 8.02 2.82
CA ARG A 187 -6.21 9.02 3.02
C ARG A 187 -5.74 9.01 4.47
N ALA A 188 -6.67 9.13 5.40
CA ALA A 188 -6.40 9.07 6.84
C ALA A 188 -5.74 7.74 7.23
N GLN A 189 -6.25 6.62 6.69
CA GLN A 189 -5.64 5.32 6.96
C GLN A 189 -4.24 5.20 6.32
N LEU A 190 -3.99 5.76 5.13
CA LEU A 190 -2.67 5.74 4.50
C LEU A 190 -1.66 6.55 5.32
N ALA A 191 -2.08 7.71 5.85
CA ALA A 191 -1.28 8.51 6.78
C ALA A 191 -0.92 7.69 8.03
N LEU A 192 -1.91 7.04 8.65
CA LEU A 192 -1.66 6.17 9.81
C LEU A 192 -0.73 4.98 9.49
N MET A 193 -0.88 4.35 8.31
CA MET A 193 0.03 3.27 7.90
C MET A 193 1.47 3.76 7.73
N ILE A 194 1.67 4.99 7.24
CA ILE A 194 2.98 5.63 7.08
C ILE A 194 3.60 5.88 8.47
N GLN A 195 2.84 6.53 9.36
CA GLN A 195 3.25 6.83 10.74
C GLN A 195 3.61 5.57 11.52
N LEU A 196 2.76 4.54 11.49
CA LEU A 196 3.05 3.26 12.17
C LEU A 196 4.23 2.52 11.54
N ALA A 197 4.46 2.64 10.23
CA ALA A 197 5.63 2.05 9.59
C ALA A 197 6.92 2.72 10.06
N GLY A 198 6.92 4.04 10.26
CA GLY A 198 8.05 4.82 10.77
C GLY A 198 8.39 4.49 12.23
N ILE A 199 7.40 4.42 13.12
CA ILE A 199 7.64 4.28 14.57
C ILE A 199 7.72 2.83 15.07
N THR A 200 7.22 1.84 14.32
CA THR A 200 7.27 0.42 14.76
C THR A 200 8.18 -0.46 13.90
N GLY A 201 8.59 0.03 12.72
CA GLY A 201 9.35 -0.75 11.75
C GLY A 201 8.67 -2.03 11.26
N ASN A 202 7.36 -2.22 11.49
CA ASN A 202 6.66 -3.45 11.14
C ASN A 202 6.59 -3.69 9.63
N ARG A 203 6.54 -4.97 9.23
CA ARG A 203 6.39 -5.34 7.81
C ARG A 203 4.97 -4.99 7.33
N PRO A 204 4.76 -4.70 6.03
CA PRO A 204 3.43 -4.38 5.47
C PRO A 204 2.35 -5.40 5.78
N GLY A 205 2.73 -6.67 5.80
CA GLY A 205 1.83 -7.76 6.12
C GLY A 205 1.31 -7.71 7.56
N ALA A 206 2.14 -7.29 8.51
CA ALA A 206 1.73 -7.14 9.91
C ALA A 206 0.82 -5.91 10.08
N LEU A 207 1.25 -4.75 9.54
CA LEU A 207 0.45 -3.50 9.58
C LEU A 207 -0.97 -3.70 9.05
N ARG A 208 -1.14 -4.30 7.86
CA ARG A 208 -2.48 -4.47 7.25
C ARG A 208 -3.42 -5.39 8.03
N ARG A 209 -2.89 -6.20 8.95
CA ARG A 209 -3.64 -7.21 9.70
C ARG A 209 -4.09 -6.72 11.07
N LEU A 210 -3.69 -5.51 11.48
CA LEU A 210 -4.20 -4.90 12.70
C LEU A 210 -5.73 -4.80 12.63
N GLN A 211 -6.37 -5.24 13.70
CA GLN A 211 -7.79 -5.12 14.00
C GLN A 211 -7.96 -4.20 15.21
N TYR A 212 -9.18 -3.75 15.48
CA TYR A 212 -9.42 -2.89 16.65
C TYR A 212 -9.19 -3.59 17.99
N LYS A 213 -9.38 -4.92 18.06
CA LYS A 213 -9.05 -5.70 19.27
C LYS A 213 -7.56 -5.65 19.63
N ASP A 214 -6.70 -5.36 18.64
CA ASP A 214 -5.25 -5.29 18.82
C ASP A 214 -4.80 -3.94 19.42
N LEU A 215 -5.76 -3.07 19.73
CA LEU A 215 -5.54 -1.75 20.33
C LEU A 215 -5.91 -1.77 21.81
N LYS A 216 -5.03 -1.23 22.65
CA LYS A 216 -5.37 -0.82 24.02
C LYS A 216 -5.24 0.70 24.11
N ILE A 217 -6.37 1.38 24.29
CA ILE A 217 -6.43 2.82 24.47
C ILE A 217 -6.60 3.10 25.95
N ALA A 218 -5.69 3.86 26.53
CA ALA A 218 -5.69 4.10 27.97
C ALA A 218 -5.15 5.48 28.33
N LEU A 219 -5.67 6.01 29.43
CA LEU A 219 -5.11 7.16 30.12
C LEU A 219 -4.22 6.68 31.26
N LEU A 220 -2.99 7.17 31.30
CA LEU A 220 -2.02 6.90 32.37
C LEU A 220 -1.70 8.17 33.16
N PRO A 221 -1.34 8.08 34.45
CA PRO A 221 -0.90 9.23 35.23
C PRO A 221 0.27 9.91 34.55
N ASN A 222 0.33 11.24 34.64
CA ASN A 222 1.51 11.94 34.16
C ASN A 222 2.68 11.69 35.12
N CYS A 223 3.86 11.41 34.58
CA CYS A 223 5.07 11.22 35.37
C CYS A 223 5.74 12.55 35.73
N ASP A 224 5.37 13.66 35.06
CA ASP A 224 6.05 14.95 35.16
C ASP A 224 5.42 15.91 36.20
N GLY A 225 4.47 15.43 37.03
CA GLY A 225 3.84 16.21 38.10
C GLY A 225 2.59 17.02 37.71
N ASP A 226 2.15 16.95 36.45
CA ASP A 226 0.86 17.50 36.01
C ASP A 226 -0.28 16.49 36.31
N ASP A 227 -1.37 16.95 36.93
CA ASP A 227 -2.52 16.12 37.29
C ASP A 227 -3.29 15.59 36.06
N ARG A 228 -2.99 16.09 34.86
CA ARG A 228 -3.64 15.65 33.62
C ARG A 228 -3.07 14.33 33.13
N PRO A 229 -3.91 13.30 32.91
CA PRO A 229 -3.43 12.03 32.41
C PRO A 229 -2.99 12.11 30.95
N ARG A 230 -2.07 11.21 30.58
CA ARG A 230 -1.49 11.07 29.24
C ARG A 230 -2.18 9.96 28.47
N LEU A 231 -2.50 10.20 27.20
CA LEU A 231 -3.11 9.18 26.34
C LEU A 231 -2.02 8.26 25.77
N VAL A 232 -2.14 6.97 26.05
CA VAL A 232 -1.26 5.93 25.50
C VAL A 232 -2.10 4.95 24.70
N ILE A 233 -1.59 4.60 23.51
CA ILE A 233 -2.20 3.60 22.64
C ILE A 233 -1.20 2.48 22.41
N ASP A 234 -1.52 1.28 22.89
CA ASP A 234 -0.75 0.09 22.61
C ASP A 234 -1.21 -0.56 21.30
N PHE A 235 -0.26 -0.88 20.44
CA PHE A 235 -0.48 -1.64 19.21
C PHE A 235 0.13 -3.03 19.31
N THR A 236 -0.69 -4.07 19.37
CA THR A 236 -0.23 -5.46 19.43
C THR A 236 -0.19 -6.09 18.05
N PHE A 237 0.97 -6.62 17.64
CA PHE A 237 1.14 -7.25 16.33
C PHE A 237 1.20 -8.78 16.43
N GLU A 238 0.04 -9.43 16.50
CA GLU A 238 -0.05 -10.91 16.60
C GLU A 238 0.33 -11.63 15.30
N HIS A 239 0.00 -11.03 14.16
CA HIS A 239 0.16 -11.68 12.87
C HIS A 239 1.44 -11.24 12.15
N THR A 240 2.60 -11.67 12.65
CA THR A 240 3.91 -11.36 12.07
C THR A 240 4.46 -12.52 11.23
N LYS A 241 5.61 -12.32 10.55
CA LYS A 241 6.19 -13.36 9.68
C LYS A 241 6.73 -14.50 10.55
N ARG A 242 6.09 -15.66 10.46
CA ARG A 242 6.52 -16.92 11.08
C ARG A 242 7.78 -17.45 10.38
N TYR A 243 8.85 -17.66 11.15
CA TYR A 243 9.99 -18.48 10.73
C TYR A 243 10.10 -19.57 11.79
N LEU A 244 9.96 -20.85 11.40
CA LEU A 244 10.04 -22.02 12.28
C LEU A 244 9.02 -22.13 13.43
N GLY A 245 7.98 -21.29 13.49
CA GLY A 245 6.93 -21.40 14.50
C GLY A 245 6.08 -20.14 14.63
N GLY A 246 5.15 -20.13 15.59
CA GLY A 246 4.58 -18.89 16.09
C GLY A 246 5.68 -18.00 16.67
N LYS A 247 5.59 -16.68 16.47
CA LYS A 247 6.40 -15.72 17.19
C LYS A 247 5.49 -15.02 18.19
N ASP A 248 6.03 -14.66 19.34
CA ASP A 248 5.31 -13.83 20.30
C ASP A 248 4.94 -12.49 19.67
N ALA A 249 3.78 -11.99 20.06
CA ALA A 249 3.30 -10.70 19.60
C ALA A 249 4.09 -9.59 20.30
N ASN A 250 4.60 -8.64 19.52
CA ASN A 250 5.18 -7.42 20.09
C ASN A 250 4.06 -6.39 20.27
N THR A 251 4.01 -5.78 21.44
CA THR A 251 3.14 -4.64 21.74
C THR A 251 3.98 -3.37 21.79
N PHE A 252 3.55 -2.35 21.04
CA PHE A 252 4.22 -1.05 20.97
C PHE A 252 3.37 0.00 21.68
N PRO A 253 3.78 0.50 22.86
CA PRO A 253 3.11 1.62 23.49
C PRO A 253 3.46 2.91 22.75
N VAL A 254 2.45 3.67 22.34
CA VAL A 254 2.61 4.95 21.65
C VAL A 254 1.97 6.04 22.51
N PRO A 255 2.76 6.77 23.31
CA PRO A 255 2.25 7.91 24.07
C PRO A 255 1.96 9.09 23.13
N ASP A 256 1.13 10.02 23.59
CA ASP A 256 1.02 11.33 22.98
C ASP A 256 2.33 12.11 23.16
N ILE A 257 2.59 13.09 22.28
CA ILE A 257 3.74 13.99 22.40
C ILE A 257 3.19 15.36 22.80
N PRO A 258 3.36 15.82 24.05
CA PRO A 258 2.87 17.12 24.48
C PRO A 258 3.47 18.24 23.65
N SER A 259 2.65 19.21 23.24
CA SER A 259 3.09 20.39 22.50
C SER A 259 3.90 20.08 21.22
N GLU A 260 3.61 18.95 20.56
CA GLU A 260 4.23 18.55 19.29
C GLU A 260 4.11 19.65 18.24
N SER A 261 5.20 20.11 17.60
CA SER A 261 5.17 21.31 16.75
C SER A 261 4.02 21.33 15.73
N CYS A 262 3.69 20.19 15.12
CA CYS A 262 2.46 20.01 14.33
C CYS A 262 1.96 18.57 14.48
N LEU A 263 0.73 18.28 14.06
CA LEU A 263 0.10 16.96 14.21
C LEU A 263 0.26 16.06 12.98
N LEU A 264 1.07 16.46 11.99
CA LEU A 264 1.25 15.73 10.74
C LEU A 264 1.87 14.34 10.97
N LEU A 265 2.81 14.22 11.89
CA LEU A 265 3.47 12.95 12.26
C LEU A 265 2.73 12.19 13.37
N CYS A 266 1.67 12.76 13.94
CA CYS A 266 0.98 12.19 15.09
C CYS A 266 0.07 11.00 14.70
N PRO A 267 0.41 9.74 15.07
CA PRO A 267 -0.41 8.58 14.75
C PRO A 267 -1.74 8.57 15.51
N GLN A 268 -1.76 9.11 16.73
CA GLN A 268 -2.97 9.11 17.56
C GLN A 268 -4.08 9.96 16.93
N THR A 269 -3.75 11.12 16.36
CA THR A 269 -4.71 11.99 15.67
C THR A 269 -5.40 11.25 14.52
N MET A 270 -4.62 10.53 13.69
CA MET A 270 -5.17 9.75 12.58
C MET A 270 -6.01 8.57 13.08
N LEU A 271 -5.51 7.82 14.06
CA LEU A 271 -6.20 6.65 14.62
C LEU A 271 -7.52 7.03 15.29
N LEU A 272 -7.52 8.04 16.16
CA LEU A 272 -8.72 8.51 16.84
C LEU A 272 -9.73 9.04 15.82
N GLY A 273 -9.29 9.77 14.80
CA GLY A 273 -10.16 10.22 13.70
C GLY A 273 -10.86 9.05 13.00
N LEU A 274 -10.16 7.95 12.75
CA LEU A 274 -10.74 6.72 12.18
C LEU A 274 -11.74 6.05 13.16
N LEU A 275 -11.36 5.92 14.44
CA LEU A 275 -12.21 5.31 15.47
C LEU A 275 -13.54 6.07 15.67
N PHE A 276 -13.49 7.41 15.69
CA PHE A 276 -14.69 8.26 15.75
C PHE A 276 -15.49 8.21 14.44
N ALA A 277 -14.83 8.10 13.27
CA ALA A 277 -15.54 7.92 12.00
C ALA A 277 -16.32 6.60 11.95
N ASP A 278 -15.78 5.54 12.59
CA ASP A 278 -16.37 4.21 12.64
C ASP A 278 -17.30 3.94 13.82
N ASP A 279 -17.45 4.92 14.72
CA ASP A 279 -18.23 4.80 15.95
C ASP A 279 -17.75 3.56 16.75
N ALA A 280 -16.44 3.52 17.00
CA ALA A 280 -15.76 2.33 17.53
C ALA A 280 -15.74 2.26 19.06
N PHE A 281 -15.88 3.38 19.77
CA PHE A 281 -15.83 3.42 21.23
C PHE A 281 -17.08 2.82 21.86
N ALA A 282 -16.91 2.01 22.91
CA ALA A 282 -18.06 1.39 23.60
C ALA A 282 -18.84 2.39 24.47
N VAL A 283 -18.22 3.53 24.83
CA VAL A 283 -18.88 4.62 25.53
C VAL A 283 -19.83 5.34 24.55
N PRO A 284 -21.15 5.35 24.80
CA PRO A 284 -22.11 6.03 23.94
C PRO A 284 -21.81 7.53 23.84
N ASP A 285 -21.97 8.08 22.63
CA ASP A 285 -21.86 9.51 22.33
C ASP A 285 -20.53 10.19 22.72
N LEU A 286 -19.50 9.41 23.09
CA LEU A 286 -18.18 9.95 23.40
C LEU A 286 -17.66 10.80 22.24
N SER A 287 -17.33 12.04 22.55
CA SER A 287 -16.75 12.98 21.62
C SER A 287 -15.23 13.08 21.80
N PRO A 288 -14.52 13.59 20.78
CA PRO A 288 -13.09 13.89 20.93
C PRO A 288 -12.79 14.86 22.08
N ALA A 289 -13.68 15.81 22.40
CA ALA A 289 -13.46 16.77 23.48
C ALA A 289 -13.53 16.09 24.85
N GLU A 290 -14.60 15.34 25.10
CA GLU A 290 -14.80 14.61 26.35
C GLU A 290 -13.67 13.61 26.62
N LEU A 291 -13.11 12.98 25.58
CA LEU A 291 -11.95 12.10 25.68
C LEU A 291 -10.75 12.77 26.38
N PHE A 292 -10.47 14.05 26.08
CA PHE A 292 -9.36 14.79 26.71
C PHE A 292 -9.73 15.42 28.06
N GLU A 293 -11.00 15.42 28.42
CA GLU A 293 -11.50 15.89 29.72
C GLU A 293 -11.52 14.78 30.78
N LEU A 294 -11.47 13.51 30.35
CA LEU A 294 -11.42 12.35 31.23
C LEU A 294 -10.29 12.46 32.27
N ARG A 295 -10.57 11.87 33.45
CA ARG A 295 -9.63 11.76 34.57
C ARG A 295 -9.54 10.31 35.01
N ILE A 296 -8.36 9.94 35.52
CA ILE A 296 -8.16 8.62 36.10
C ILE A 296 -8.85 8.60 37.48
N PRO A 297 -9.74 7.63 37.75
CA PRO A 297 -10.40 7.56 39.05
C PRO A 297 -9.39 7.42 40.20
N PRO A 298 -9.66 8.01 41.38
CA PRO A 298 -8.80 7.87 42.55
C PRO A 298 -8.46 6.41 42.86
N GLY A 299 -7.20 6.14 43.21
CA GLY A 299 -6.71 4.79 43.50
C GLY A 299 -6.42 3.91 42.28
N LYS A 300 -6.76 4.35 41.05
CA LYS A 300 -6.38 3.65 39.82
C LYS A 300 -5.10 4.23 39.22
N ARG A 301 -4.35 3.37 38.52
CA ARG A 301 -3.13 3.75 37.76
C ARG A 301 -3.36 3.78 36.25
N GLU A 302 -4.58 3.51 35.81
CA GLU A 302 -4.97 3.46 34.41
C GLU A 302 -6.49 3.66 34.30
N LEU A 303 -6.93 4.41 33.28
CA LEU A 303 -8.31 4.36 32.79
C LEU A 303 -8.30 3.83 31.35
N ARG A 304 -8.77 2.59 31.17
CA ARG A 304 -8.93 1.98 29.85
C ARG A 304 -10.18 2.53 29.17
N ILE A 305 -10.04 2.92 27.91
CA ILE A 305 -11.13 3.38 27.04
C ILE A 305 -11.57 2.20 26.15
N PRO A 306 -12.75 1.60 26.40
CA PRO A 306 -13.17 0.38 25.71
C PRO A 306 -13.63 0.63 24.27
N ILE A 307 -13.34 -0.34 23.39
CA ILE A 307 -13.85 -0.43 22.01
C ILE A 307 -15.05 -1.39 21.98
N LYS A 308 -16.05 -1.12 21.13
CA LYS A 308 -17.23 -1.98 20.94
C LYS A 308 -16.80 -3.38 20.53
N GLN A 309 -17.33 -4.41 21.21
CA GLN A 309 -17.06 -5.80 20.87
C GLN A 309 -17.49 -6.15 19.43
N SER A 310 -18.58 -5.53 18.93
CA SER A 310 -19.04 -5.68 17.55
C SER A 310 -18.06 -5.15 16.49
N LYS A 311 -17.05 -4.38 16.90
CA LYS A 311 -16.01 -3.82 16.03
C LYS A 311 -14.63 -4.43 16.29
N ALA A 312 -14.49 -5.30 17.29
CA ALA A 312 -13.21 -5.86 17.72
C ALA A 312 -12.43 -6.53 16.57
N GLU A 313 -13.11 -7.32 15.75
CA GLU A 313 -12.51 -8.02 14.60
C GLU A 313 -12.47 -7.17 13.32
N LEU A 314 -12.95 -5.93 13.35
CA LEU A 314 -12.91 -5.06 12.19
C LEU A 314 -11.44 -4.69 11.90
N PRO A 315 -10.93 -4.90 10.67
CA PRO A 315 -9.59 -4.47 10.31
C PRO A 315 -9.45 -2.95 10.43
N LEU A 316 -8.33 -2.48 10.97
CA LEU A 316 -8.03 -1.04 11.06
C LEU A 316 -7.89 -0.42 9.67
N PHE A 317 -7.23 -1.13 8.74
CA PHE A 317 -6.97 -0.67 7.37
C PHE A 317 -7.84 -1.41 6.36
N ARG A 318 -8.88 -0.74 5.85
CA ARG A 318 -9.96 -1.37 5.07
C ARG A 318 -9.92 -0.95 3.60
N ARG A 319 -10.33 -1.87 2.72
CA ARG A 319 -10.52 -1.57 1.29
C ARG A 319 -11.88 -0.92 1.06
N THR A 320 -12.07 -0.31 -0.10
CA THR A 320 -13.38 0.14 -0.56
C THR A 320 -14.09 -0.95 -1.36
N GLU A 321 -15.41 -0.89 -1.36
CA GLU A 321 -16.27 -1.71 -2.21
C GLU A 321 -17.38 -0.89 -2.84
N ARG A 322 -17.96 -1.42 -3.92
CA ARG A 322 -19.11 -0.80 -4.60
C ARG A 322 -20.38 -1.57 -4.27
N THR A 323 -21.37 -0.82 -3.83
CA THR A 323 -22.72 -1.30 -3.51
C THR A 323 -23.74 -0.59 -4.39
N VAL A 324 -25.01 -0.99 -4.27
CA VAL A 324 -26.12 -0.29 -4.90
C VAL A 324 -26.21 1.18 -4.47
N ARG A 325 -25.76 1.52 -3.25
CA ARG A 325 -25.74 2.91 -2.76
C ARG A 325 -24.50 3.71 -3.18
N GLY A 326 -23.57 3.08 -3.91
CA GLY A 326 -22.32 3.70 -4.36
C GLY A 326 -21.10 3.09 -3.69
N LEU A 327 -19.99 3.83 -3.69
CA LEU A 327 -18.74 3.40 -3.07
C LEU A 327 -18.82 3.58 -1.55
N ARG A 328 -18.36 2.58 -0.78
CA ARG A 328 -18.21 2.67 0.68
C ARG A 328 -16.92 1.99 1.13
N VAL A 329 -16.55 2.20 2.39
CA VAL A 329 -15.52 1.40 3.07
C VAL A 329 -16.11 0.02 3.39
N SER A 330 -15.38 -1.04 3.04
CA SER A 330 -15.78 -2.44 3.28
C SER A 330 -15.37 -2.89 4.69
N ASN A 331 -15.74 -4.12 5.07
CA ASN A 331 -15.25 -4.76 6.29
C ASN A 331 -13.97 -5.58 6.06
N ASP A 332 -13.42 -5.57 4.84
CA ASP A 332 -12.23 -6.34 4.49
C ASP A 332 -10.97 -5.50 4.57
N ALA A 333 -9.88 -6.12 5.00
CA ALA A 333 -8.57 -5.49 5.03
C ALA A 333 -8.05 -5.11 3.64
N VAL A 334 -7.22 -4.07 3.56
CA VAL A 334 -6.44 -3.78 2.34
C VAL A 334 -5.50 -4.93 1.97
N THR A 335 -5.18 -5.06 0.69
CA THR A 335 -4.27 -6.10 0.20
C THR A 335 -2.80 -5.73 0.49
N GLU A 336 -1.89 -6.71 0.50
CA GLU A 336 -0.45 -6.44 0.70
C GLU A 336 0.12 -5.49 -0.37
N ASN A 337 -0.41 -5.58 -1.60
CA ASN A 337 0.05 -4.74 -2.71
C ASN A 337 -0.50 -3.31 -2.63
N TRP A 338 -1.65 -3.10 -1.98
CA TRP A 338 -2.28 -1.79 -1.89
C TRP A 338 -1.32 -0.72 -1.32
N LEU A 339 -0.70 -0.99 -0.17
CA LEU A 339 0.23 -0.04 0.45
C LEU A 339 1.44 0.23 -0.46
N ARG A 340 1.98 -0.81 -1.12
CA ARG A 340 3.14 -0.67 -2.02
C ARG A 340 2.83 0.20 -3.23
N GLU A 341 1.63 0.06 -3.80
CA GLU A 341 1.18 0.84 -4.94
C GLU A 341 0.93 2.30 -4.54
N ARG A 342 0.30 2.53 -3.39
CA ARG A 342 0.04 3.88 -2.87
C ARG A 342 1.31 4.62 -2.50
N LEU A 343 2.24 3.98 -1.79
CA LEU A 343 3.53 4.59 -1.47
C LEU A 343 4.35 4.92 -2.73
N ARG A 344 4.34 4.04 -3.74
CA ARG A 344 5.04 4.31 -5.00
C ARG A 344 4.45 5.55 -5.69
N GLN A 345 3.13 5.63 -5.82
CA GLN A 345 2.46 6.78 -6.42
C GLN A 345 2.75 8.05 -5.62
N LEU A 346 2.62 7.99 -4.30
CA LEU A 346 2.83 9.13 -3.42
C LEU A 346 4.28 9.65 -3.51
N GLY A 347 5.28 8.76 -3.45
CA GLY A 347 6.68 9.15 -3.58
C GLY A 347 7.03 9.78 -4.93
N THR A 348 6.36 9.35 -6.02
CA THR A 348 6.48 10.01 -7.33
C THR A 348 5.92 11.43 -7.30
N ILE A 349 4.78 11.65 -6.65
CA ILE A 349 4.16 12.99 -6.53
C ILE A 349 4.99 13.91 -5.61
N THR A 350 5.61 13.36 -4.57
CA THR A 350 6.56 14.07 -3.70
C THR A 350 7.90 14.38 -4.40
N ASN A 351 8.10 13.93 -5.64
CA ASN A 351 9.34 14.09 -6.40
C ASN A 351 10.58 13.41 -5.81
N PHE A 352 10.41 12.34 -5.02
CA PHE A 352 11.55 11.51 -4.64
C PHE A 352 12.13 10.81 -5.88
N GLU A 353 13.46 10.80 -6.00
CA GLU A 353 14.15 10.12 -7.10
C GLU A 353 13.97 8.61 -7.01
N MET A 354 14.07 8.10 -5.78
CA MET A 354 13.99 6.68 -5.50
C MET A 354 12.56 6.27 -5.12
N PRO A 355 12.04 5.14 -5.66
CA PRO A 355 10.70 4.70 -5.33
C PRO A 355 10.51 4.41 -3.85
N VAL A 356 9.51 5.03 -3.24
CA VAL A 356 9.13 4.77 -1.84
C VAL A 356 8.54 3.36 -1.73
N LYS A 357 9.12 2.57 -0.82
CA LYS A 357 8.69 1.22 -0.47
C LYS A 357 8.49 1.14 1.03
N PRO A 358 7.64 0.25 1.56
CA PRO A 358 7.49 0.10 3.00
C PRO A 358 8.79 -0.22 3.75
N TYR A 359 9.75 -0.87 3.08
CA TYR A 359 11.05 -1.16 3.66
C TYR A 359 11.94 0.07 3.87
N CYS A 360 11.62 1.24 3.29
CA CYS A 360 12.35 2.48 3.55
C CYS A 360 12.13 2.93 5.00
N PHE A 361 10.87 2.91 5.47
CA PHE A 361 10.50 3.19 6.86
C PHE A 361 11.17 2.22 7.83
N ARG A 362 11.11 0.91 7.53
CA ARG A 362 11.76 -0.10 8.38
C ARG A 362 13.28 0.08 8.48
N ARG A 363 13.92 0.58 7.43
CA ARG A 363 15.36 0.91 7.46
C ARG A 363 15.63 2.16 8.29
N GLY A 364 14.84 3.23 8.13
CA GLY A 364 14.95 4.44 8.96
C GLY A 364 14.69 4.17 10.42
N HIS A 365 13.66 3.40 10.73
CA HIS A 365 13.37 2.95 12.08
C HIS A 365 14.55 2.14 12.66
N GLY A 366 15.03 1.14 11.92
CA GLY A 366 16.14 0.31 12.40
C GLY A 366 17.44 1.09 12.59
N GLU A 367 17.73 2.06 11.71
CA GLU A 367 18.87 2.97 11.87
C GLU A 367 18.71 3.86 13.11
N ALA A 368 17.52 4.44 13.33
CA ALA A 368 17.24 5.27 14.49
C ALA A 368 17.42 4.50 15.81
N LEU A 369 17.00 3.22 15.84
CA LEU A 369 17.23 2.34 16.99
C LEU A 369 18.73 2.02 17.16
N ASP A 370 19.43 1.69 16.07
CA ASP A 370 20.87 1.34 16.08
C ASP A 370 21.76 2.52 16.50
N SER A 371 21.33 3.75 16.22
CA SER A 371 22.04 4.98 16.59
C SER A 371 21.63 5.52 17.97
N SER A 372 20.72 4.85 18.67
CA SER A 372 20.21 5.31 19.96
C SER A 372 21.05 4.77 21.12
N SER A 373 21.42 5.64 22.06
CA SER A 373 22.04 5.23 23.33
C SER A 373 21.05 4.55 24.30
N HIS A 374 19.74 4.63 24.02
CA HIS A 374 18.69 4.09 24.89
C HIS A 374 18.21 2.69 24.47
N ILE A 375 18.62 2.22 23.30
CA ILE A 375 18.15 0.95 22.72
C ILE A 375 19.34 0.04 22.47
N SER A 376 19.38 -1.08 23.18
CA SER A 376 20.39 -2.12 22.96
C SER A 376 20.15 -2.88 21.66
N ASP A 377 21.21 -3.55 21.19
CA ASP A 377 21.20 -4.42 20.01
C ASP A 377 20.14 -5.54 20.11
N SER A 378 19.96 -6.10 21.31
CA SER A 378 18.95 -7.13 21.58
C SER A 378 17.52 -6.57 21.52
N GLN A 379 17.28 -5.38 22.07
CA GLN A 379 15.99 -4.69 21.97
C GLN A 379 15.66 -4.33 20.52
N ARG A 380 16.63 -3.81 19.74
CA ARG A 380 16.45 -3.58 18.30
C ARG A 380 16.08 -4.87 17.58
N ASN A 381 16.75 -5.98 17.90
CA ASN A 381 16.47 -7.27 17.28
C ASN A 381 15.07 -7.79 17.67
N LEU A 382 14.62 -7.60 18.92
CA LEU A 382 13.26 -7.90 19.36
C LEU A 382 12.23 -7.06 18.59
N ILE A 383 12.41 -5.74 18.56
CA ILE A 383 11.52 -4.78 17.87
C ILE A 383 11.38 -5.15 16.38
N LEU A 384 12.51 -5.38 15.71
CA LEU A 384 12.53 -5.76 14.30
C LEU A 384 12.22 -7.26 14.09
N GLN A 385 12.08 -8.08 15.13
CA GLN A 385 11.90 -9.53 15.03
C GLN A 385 12.99 -10.22 14.20
N HIS A 386 14.24 -9.78 14.39
CA HIS A 386 15.44 -10.37 13.83
C HIS A 386 15.98 -11.44 14.78
N SER A 387 16.52 -12.53 14.23
CA SER A 387 17.19 -13.56 15.02
C SER A 387 18.56 -13.12 15.52
N SER A 388 19.21 -12.21 14.80
CA SER A 388 20.53 -11.67 15.14
C SER A 388 20.79 -10.34 14.46
N SER A 389 21.78 -9.60 14.93
CA SER A 389 22.22 -8.33 14.35
C SER A 389 22.72 -8.48 12.91
N ALA A 390 23.23 -9.65 12.53
CA ALA A 390 23.61 -9.97 11.14
C ALA A 390 22.45 -9.80 10.14
N VAL A 391 21.22 -10.10 10.57
CA VAL A 391 20.03 -9.89 9.72
C VAL A 391 19.84 -8.41 9.40
N PHE A 392 20.05 -7.52 10.38
CA PHE A 392 19.98 -6.07 10.19
C PHE A 392 21.12 -5.59 9.28
N GLN A 393 22.36 -6.00 9.58
CA GLN A 393 23.56 -5.61 8.84
C GLN A 393 23.48 -5.97 7.35
N HIS A 394 23.13 -7.20 7.02
CA HIS A 394 23.11 -7.64 5.61
C HIS A 394 21.92 -7.07 4.82
N ASN A 395 20.75 -6.97 5.45
CA ASN A 395 19.49 -6.70 4.72
C ASN A 395 19.02 -5.25 4.81
N TYR A 396 19.35 -4.51 5.87
CA TYR A 396 18.74 -3.22 6.16
C TYR A 396 19.72 -2.04 6.16
N LEU A 397 20.97 -2.24 6.58
CA LEU A 397 21.98 -1.17 6.50
C LEU A 397 22.18 -0.66 5.07
N SER A 398 22.19 0.67 4.94
CA SER A 398 22.49 1.39 3.70
C SER A 398 23.98 1.29 3.36
N ARG A 399 24.29 1.47 2.08
CA ARG A 399 25.68 1.63 1.61
C ARG A 399 26.09 3.10 1.46
N TYR A 400 25.12 4.01 1.52
CA TYR A 400 25.37 5.41 1.79
C TYR A 400 25.57 5.55 3.31
N ILE A 401 26.79 5.85 3.74
CA ILE A 401 27.14 5.93 5.16
C ILE A 401 26.40 7.10 5.79
N THR A 402 25.69 6.83 6.90
CA THR A 402 24.83 7.80 7.58
C THR A 402 25.48 8.44 8.80
N GLN A 403 26.79 8.29 8.94
CA GLN A 403 27.60 8.84 10.03
C GLN A 403 28.63 9.82 9.47
N ASP A 404 28.99 10.83 10.26
CA ASP A 404 30.03 11.80 9.91
C ASP A 404 31.42 11.17 10.13
N THR A 405 31.91 10.44 9.13
CA THR A 405 33.21 9.76 9.21
C THR A 405 34.37 10.74 9.29
N GLN A 406 34.19 11.97 8.78
CA GLN A 406 35.23 13.00 8.85
C GLN A 406 35.36 13.55 10.26
N ALA A 407 34.23 13.88 10.90
CA ALA A 407 34.23 14.33 12.29
C ALA A 407 34.77 13.24 13.22
N ALA A 408 34.34 11.99 13.03
CA ALA A 408 34.82 10.84 13.80
C ALA A 408 36.34 10.67 13.70
N TYR A 409 36.91 10.73 12.49
CA TYR A 409 38.36 10.59 12.29
C TYR A 409 39.15 11.73 12.94
N ARG A 410 38.61 12.95 12.94
CA ARG A 410 39.28 14.16 13.43
C ARG A 410 39.03 14.46 14.91
N GLY A 411 38.17 13.69 15.58
CA GLY A 411 37.72 13.98 16.95
C GLY A 411 36.90 15.28 17.03
N LEU A 412 36.13 15.60 15.99
CA LEU A 412 35.23 16.75 15.96
C LEU A 412 33.80 16.34 16.32
N GLU A 413 32.98 17.33 16.69
CA GLU A 413 31.54 17.15 16.84
C GLU A 413 30.90 16.78 15.50
N PRO A 414 30.11 15.68 15.42
CA PRO A 414 29.45 15.26 14.20
C PRO A 414 28.45 16.29 13.68
N GLN A 415 28.47 16.58 12.38
CA GLN A 415 27.47 17.43 11.74
C GLN A 415 26.21 16.61 11.39
N THR A 416 25.51 16.09 12.40
CA THR A 416 24.41 15.12 12.21
C THR A 416 23.31 15.65 11.29
N ALA A 417 22.95 16.93 11.38
CA ALA A 417 21.88 17.53 10.59
C ALA A 417 22.17 17.45 9.07
N ILE A 418 23.38 17.84 8.64
CA ILE A 418 23.73 17.81 7.21
C ILE A 418 23.92 16.38 6.71
N ILE A 419 24.46 15.47 7.52
CA ILE A 419 24.59 14.05 7.14
C ILE A 419 23.21 13.39 6.97
N ARG A 420 22.26 13.71 7.85
CA ARG A 420 20.87 13.26 7.71
C ARG A 420 20.23 13.81 6.44
N ALA A 421 20.35 15.12 6.19
CA ALA A 421 19.87 15.72 4.96
C ALA A 421 20.52 15.09 3.71
N ALA A 422 21.83 14.81 3.75
CA ALA A 422 22.57 14.24 2.63
C ALA A 422 22.21 12.77 2.32
N SER A 423 21.84 12.01 3.35
CA SER A 423 21.53 10.57 3.25
C SER A 423 20.03 10.25 3.19
N GLY A 424 19.17 11.22 3.50
CA GLY A 424 17.71 11.10 3.46
C GLY A 424 17.14 11.13 2.04
N MET A 425 15.89 10.70 1.90
CA MET A 425 15.18 10.73 0.61
C MET A 425 14.83 12.16 0.15
N SER A 426 14.58 13.07 1.08
CA SER A 426 14.24 14.47 0.82
C SER A 426 15.32 15.26 0.08
N ARG A 427 16.59 14.84 0.16
CA ARG A 427 17.66 15.38 -0.71
C ARG A 427 17.30 15.37 -2.19
N SER A 428 16.56 14.35 -2.59
CA SER A 428 16.28 14.08 -4.00
C SER A 428 15.04 14.79 -4.52
N ILE A 429 14.37 15.61 -3.70
CA ILE A 429 13.18 16.37 -4.11
C ILE A 429 13.61 17.41 -5.13
N ASP A 430 12.94 17.37 -6.28
CA ASP A 430 13.17 18.27 -7.39
C ASP A 430 11.85 18.44 -8.14
N PRO A 431 11.18 19.61 -8.01
CA PRO A 431 9.92 19.89 -8.66
C PRO A 431 9.97 19.88 -10.19
N ASP A 432 11.13 20.18 -10.77
CA ASP A 432 11.31 20.32 -12.22
C ASP A 432 11.69 19.00 -12.89
N ARG A 433 11.96 17.95 -12.09
CA ARG A 433 12.28 16.61 -12.60
C ARG A 433 11.16 16.09 -13.51
N PRO A 434 11.47 15.66 -14.73
CA PRO A 434 10.47 15.09 -15.64
C PRO A 434 9.79 13.84 -15.08
N GLN A 435 8.51 13.94 -14.72
CA GLN A 435 7.68 12.82 -14.26
C GLN A 435 6.89 12.14 -15.39
N SER A 436 6.81 12.76 -16.56
CA SER A 436 6.08 12.25 -17.71
C SER A 436 6.75 12.64 -19.03
N LEU A 437 6.41 11.92 -20.10
CA LEU A 437 6.91 12.21 -21.44
C LEU A 437 6.04 13.26 -22.13
N ASN A 438 6.69 14.14 -22.88
CA ASN A 438 5.99 15.12 -23.71
C ASN A 438 5.34 14.47 -24.96
N ASP A 439 4.47 15.21 -25.65
CA ASP A 439 3.71 14.69 -26.79
C ASP A 439 4.60 14.20 -27.95
N GLN A 440 5.75 14.85 -28.15
CA GLN A 440 6.72 14.47 -29.18
C GLN A 440 7.39 13.12 -28.85
N GLN A 441 7.83 12.93 -27.60
CA GLN A 441 8.39 11.66 -27.11
C GLN A 441 7.35 10.54 -27.15
N LEU A 442 6.09 10.84 -26.81
CA LEU A 442 4.99 9.90 -26.94
C LEU A 442 4.72 9.51 -28.40
N LEU A 443 4.88 10.45 -29.35
CA LEU A 443 4.77 10.18 -30.78
C LEU A 443 5.92 9.30 -31.27
N GLN A 444 7.16 9.51 -30.80
CA GLN A 444 8.31 8.66 -31.10
C GLN A 444 8.05 7.22 -30.65
N ILE A 445 7.53 7.01 -29.44
CA ILE A 445 7.16 5.66 -28.95
C ILE A 445 6.11 5.00 -29.84
N LYS A 446 5.11 5.77 -30.33
CA LYS A 446 4.09 5.24 -31.26
C LYS A 446 4.69 4.81 -32.61
N LYS A 447 5.78 5.44 -33.03
CA LYS A 447 6.51 5.15 -34.29
C LYS A 447 7.62 4.10 -34.11
N HIS A 448 7.95 3.69 -32.88
CA HIS A 448 9.01 2.73 -32.62
C HIS A 448 8.77 1.39 -33.33
N PRO A 449 9.77 0.81 -34.04
CA PRO A 449 9.59 -0.39 -34.87
C PRO A 449 8.92 -1.56 -34.15
N GLU A 450 9.37 -1.90 -32.93
CA GLU A 450 8.76 -2.99 -32.14
C GLU A 450 7.30 -2.73 -31.77
N VAL A 451 6.95 -1.49 -31.45
CA VAL A 451 5.57 -1.11 -31.07
C VAL A 451 4.67 -1.15 -32.30
N VAL A 452 5.18 -0.70 -33.44
CA VAL A 452 4.48 -0.76 -34.73
C VAL A 452 4.27 -2.20 -35.16
N LEU A 453 5.29 -3.06 -35.06
CA LEU A 453 5.18 -4.48 -35.39
C LEU A 453 4.14 -5.18 -34.51
N ALA A 454 4.24 -5.04 -33.19
CA ALA A 454 3.28 -5.63 -32.26
C ALA A 454 1.84 -5.11 -32.49
N ARG A 455 1.71 -3.82 -32.87
CA ARG A 455 0.42 -3.24 -33.25
C ARG A 455 -0.13 -3.88 -34.54
N ARG A 456 0.69 -4.01 -35.59
CA ARG A 456 0.29 -4.65 -36.85
C ARG A 456 -0.16 -6.09 -36.63
N THR A 457 0.57 -6.87 -35.84
CA THR A 457 0.19 -8.25 -35.48
C THR A 457 -1.15 -8.29 -34.75
N ARG A 458 -1.35 -7.40 -33.77
CA ARG A 458 -2.63 -7.27 -33.06
C ARG A 458 -3.78 -6.93 -34.01
N ASP A 459 -3.56 -5.99 -34.93
CA ASP A 459 -4.61 -5.50 -35.84
C ASP A 459 -4.99 -6.56 -36.87
N ARG A 460 -4.02 -7.26 -37.46
CA ARG A 460 -4.28 -8.42 -38.33
C ARG A 460 -5.10 -9.49 -37.63
N LEU A 461 -4.72 -9.88 -36.41
CA LEU A 461 -5.47 -10.88 -35.64
C LEU A 461 -6.87 -10.39 -35.23
N ALA A 462 -7.03 -9.08 -35.03
CA ALA A 462 -8.33 -8.49 -34.77
C ALA A 462 -9.24 -8.56 -36.01
N GLU A 463 -8.69 -8.31 -37.19
CA GLU A 463 -9.39 -8.44 -38.48
C GLU A 463 -9.77 -9.89 -38.76
N GLU A 464 -8.86 -10.84 -38.57
CA GLU A 464 -9.16 -12.28 -38.71
C GLU A 464 -10.28 -12.75 -37.77
N ALA A 465 -10.30 -12.23 -36.54
CA ALA A 465 -11.36 -12.52 -35.58
C ALA A 465 -12.71 -11.90 -36.02
N ARG A 466 -12.70 -10.68 -36.55
CA ARG A 466 -13.91 -10.02 -37.08
C ARG A 466 -14.43 -10.69 -38.34
N ALA A 467 -13.55 -11.09 -39.26
CA ALA A 467 -13.92 -11.77 -40.49
C ALA A 467 -14.68 -13.08 -40.20
N ARG A 468 -14.26 -13.83 -39.18
CA ARG A 468 -14.87 -15.10 -38.80
C ARG A 468 -16.08 -14.99 -37.87
N HIS A 469 -16.11 -13.98 -37.00
CA HIS A 469 -17.12 -13.90 -35.93
C HIS A 469 -17.91 -12.59 -35.91
N THR A 470 -17.84 -11.77 -36.96
CA THR A 470 -18.39 -10.41 -37.12
C THR A 470 -17.80 -9.35 -36.17
N THR A 471 -17.60 -9.68 -34.89
CA THR A 471 -17.05 -8.79 -33.87
C THR A 471 -16.06 -9.52 -32.96
N ILE A 472 -15.11 -8.79 -32.37
CA ILE A 472 -14.15 -9.35 -31.40
C ILE A 472 -14.87 -9.86 -30.14
N THR A 473 -16.01 -9.26 -29.77
CA THR A 473 -16.76 -9.68 -28.59
C THR A 473 -17.39 -11.05 -28.77
N ARG A 474 -17.82 -11.39 -29.99
CA ARG A 474 -18.40 -12.70 -30.32
C ARG A 474 -17.38 -13.82 -30.42
N SER A 475 -16.08 -13.52 -30.51
CA SER A 475 -15.02 -14.54 -30.55
C SER A 475 -14.50 -14.96 -29.17
N ARG A 476 -15.10 -14.51 -28.05
CA ARG A 476 -14.51 -14.53 -26.69
C ARG A 476 -13.97 -15.88 -26.20
N ASP A 477 -14.43 -16.98 -26.77
CA ASP A 477 -14.07 -18.36 -26.39
C ASP A 477 -13.35 -19.13 -27.51
N THR A 478 -12.83 -18.44 -28.52
CA THR A 478 -12.16 -19.08 -29.67
C THR A 478 -10.64 -18.94 -29.63
N ARG A 479 -9.95 -19.77 -30.42
CA ARG A 479 -8.50 -19.72 -30.59
C ARG A 479 -8.02 -18.36 -31.10
N GLU A 480 -8.83 -17.72 -31.95
CA GLU A 480 -8.60 -16.41 -32.55
C GLU A 480 -8.61 -15.30 -31.50
N TYR A 481 -9.60 -15.32 -30.60
CA TYR A 481 -9.63 -14.37 -29.50
C TYR A 481 -8.47 -14.56 -28.55
N ALA A 482 -8.10 -15.80 -28.24
CA ALA A 482 -6.91 -16.08 -27.43
C ALA A 482 -5.62 -15.58 -28.11
N ALA A 483 -5.50 -15.71 -29.43
CA ALA A 483 -4.38 -15.16 -30.20
C ALA A 483 -4.39 -13.62 -30.19
N TYR A 484 -5.53 -13.00 -30.49
CA TYR A 484 -5.72 -11.54 -30.44
C TYR A 484 -5.40 -10.99 -29.04
N ARG A 485 -5.90 -11.63 -27.97
CA ARG A 485 -5.64 -11.23 -26.58
C ARG A 485 -4.16 -11.28 -26.23
N ARG A 486 -3.45 -12.33 -26.66
CA ARG A 486 -2.00 -12.44 -26.49
C ARG A 486 -1.27 -11.32 -27.24
N ALA A 487 -1.63 -11.06 -28.50
CA ALA A 487 -1.04 -9.97 -29.28
C ALA A 487 -1.37 -8.57 -28.71
N GLN A 488 -2.59 -8.38 -28.18
CA GLN A 488 -2.99 -7.15 -27.50
C GLN A 488 -2.16 -6.94 -26.22
N TYR A 489 -1.96 -8.00 -25.44
CA TYR A 489 -1.09 -7.95 -24.26
C TYR A 489 0.35 -7.60 -24.66
N GLU A 490 0.90 -8.24 -25.70
CA GLU A 490 2.26 -7.99 -26.17
C GLU A 490 2.42 -6.55 -26.68
N TYR A 491 1.46 -6.03 -27.45
CA TYR A 491 1.44 -4.63 -27.87
C TYR A 491 1.46 -3.65 -26.68
N LEU A 492 0.59 -3.87 -25.69
CA LEU A 492 0.54 -3.03 -24.49
C LEU A 492 1.80 -3.18 -23.63
N HIS A 493 2.41 -4.36 -23.63
CA HIS A 493 3.67 -4.63 -22.96
C HIS A 493 4.82 -3.86 -23.62
N ARG A 494 5.03 -4.02 -24.93
CA ARG A 494 6.07 -3.31 -25.69
C ARG A 494 5.93 -1.80 -25.62
N LYS A 495 4.71 -1.28 -25.75
CA LYS A 495 4.45 0.15 -25.58
C LYS A 495 4.86 0.65 -24.19
N ARG A 496 4.55 -0.12 -23.12
CA ARG A 496 4.94 0.25 -21.75
C ARG A 496 6.43 0.15 -21.51
N GLU A 497 7.11 -0.86 -22.04
CA GLU A 497 8.56 -0.99 -21.92
C GLU A 497 9.28 0.17 -22.63
N MET A 498 8.87 0.50 -23.86
CA MET A 498 9.41 1.66 -24.59
C MET A 498 9.15 2.98 -23.85
N HIS A 499 7.95 3.15 -23.28
CA HIS A 499 7.65 4.32 -22.46
C HIS A 499 8.56 4.43 -21.24
N LYS A 500 8.79 3.33 -20.51
CA LYS A 500 9.71 3.35 -19.36
C LYS A 500 11.14 3.63 -19.78
N ALA A 501 11.60 3.04 -20.88
CA ALA A 501 12.96 3.24 -21.38
C ALA A 501 13.19 4.71 -21.77
N MET A 502 12.26 5.32 -22.52
CA MET A 502 12.32 6.73 -22.90
C MET A 502 12.27 7.64 -21.67
N LEU A 503 11.36 7.40 -20.73
CA LEU A 503 11.26 8.22 -19.50
C LEU A 503 12.55 8.14 -18.69
N LYS A 504 13.14 6.94 -18.56
CA LYS A 504 14.44 6.77 -17.90
C LYS A 504 15.53 7.56 -18.62
N GLN A 505 15.58 7.53 -19.95
CA GLN A 505 16.56 8.29 -20.72
C GLN A 505 16.41 9.80 -20.50
N VAL A 506 15.19 10.32 -20.52
CA VAL A 506 14.91 11.74 -20.26
C VAL A 506 15.34 12.13 -18.84
N GLN A 507 15.01 11.32 -17.84
CA GLN A 507 15.41 11.56 -16.45
C GLN A 507 16.92 11.46 -16.23
N THR A 508 17.60 10.54 -16.91
CA THR A 508 19.06 10.43 -16.88
C THR A 508 19.71 11.67 -17.47
N ARG A 509 19.28 12.08 -18.67
CA ARG A 509 19.79 13.31 -19.31
C ARG A 509 19.58 14.53 -18.42
N TYR A 510 18.35 14.70 -17.90
CA TYR A 510 18.03 15.80 -17.01
C TYR A 510 18.96 15.83 -15.78
N ARG A 511 19.23 14.68 -15.15
CA ARG A 511 20.15 14.58 -14.01
C ARG A 511 21.58 15.03 -14.34
N GLU A 512 22.03 14.79 -15.56
CA GLU A 512 23.39 15.12 -16.01
C GLU A 512 23.50 16.60 -16.43
N GLU A 513 22.49 17.13 -17.12
CA GLU A 513 22.51 18.47 -17.71
C GLU A 513 22.01 19.57 -16.74
N GLN A 514 20.94 19.33 -15.99
CA GLN A 514 20.28 20.37 -15.19
C GLN A 514 21.18 21.01 -14.11
N PRO A 515 22.02 20.25 -13.37
CA PRO A 515 22.90 20.88 -12.39
C PRO A 515 23.90 21.85 -13.03
N ILE A 516 24.38 21.52 -14.24
CA ILE A 516 25.32 22.38 -14.99
C ILE A 516 24.61 23.67 -15.41
N ASP A 517 23.41 23.56 -15.97
CA ASP A 517 22.61 24.70 -16.38
C ASP A 517 22.31 25.63 -15.20
N GLU A 518 21.95 25.07 -14.04
CA GLU A 518 21.67 25.85 -12.84
C GLU A 518 22.90 26.59 -12.30
N ILE A 519 24.05 25.92 -12.26
CA ILE A 519 25.32 26.54 -11.86
C ILE A 519 25.69 27.66 -12.83
N LEU A 520 25.59 27.43 -14.14
CA LEU A 520 25.89 28.44 -15.15
C LEU A 520 24.96 29.66 -15.05
N CYS A 521 23.66 29.45 -14.78
CA CYS A 521 22.72 30.54 -14.54
C CYS A 521 23.14 31.38 -13.33
N GLN A 522 23.47 30.74 -12.20
CA GLN A 522 23.88 31.44 -10.98
C GLN A 522 25.18 32.23 -11.18
N LEU A 523 26.21 31.62 -11.80
CA LEU A 523 27.50 32.26 -12.05
C LEU A 523 27.41 33.46 -13.01
N ARG A 524 26.43 33.47 -13.92
CA ARG A 524 26.23 34.56 -14.89
C ARG A 524 25.35 35.70 -14.37
N GLY A 525 25.01 35.70 -13.07
CA GLY A 525 24.11 36.68 -12.47
C GLY A 525 22.67 36.61 -12.99
N GLY A 526 22.32 35.51 -13.66
CA GLY A 526 20.97 35.28 -14.16
C GLY A 526 20.06 34.96 -12.98
N ALA A 527 19.24 35.92 -12.57
CA ALA A 527 18.06 35.61 -11.81
C ALA A 527 17.20 34.69 -12.68
N ARG A 528 17.07 33.41 -12.31
CA ARG A 528 15.88 32.68 -12.71
C ARG A 528 14.71 33.46 -12.12
N ILE A 529 14.01 34.22 -12.94
CA ILE A 529 12.57 34.25 -12.83
C ILE A 529 12.23 32.77 -13.02
N SER A 530 12.01 32.07 -11.93
CA SER A 530 11.19 30.88 -11.99
C SER A 530 9.84 31.38 -12.52
N GLU A 531 9.72 31.53 -13.84
CA GLU A 531 8.63 30.87 -14.52
C GLU A 531 8.83 29.42 -14.08
N GLN A 532 8.36 28.95 -12.91
CA GLN A 532 6.95 28.67 -12.71
C GLN A 532 6.24 28.58 -14.06
N THR A 533 6.82 27.75 -14.95
CA THR A 533 6.06 26.82 -15.77
C THR A 533 5.42 25.79 -14.84
N THR A 534 4.77 26.25 -13.77
CA THR A 534 3.35 26.03 -13.63
C THR A 534 2.76 26.27 -15.02
N SER A 535 2.76 25.22 -15.86
CA SER A 535 1.54 24.94 -16.57
C SER A 535 0.53 24.92 -15.44
N VAL A 536 -0.15 26.04 -15.23
CA VAL A 536 -1.28 26.15 -14.32
C VAL A 536 -2.33 25.28 -14.99
N GLN A 537 -2.13 23.97 -14.93
CA GLN A 537 -3.25 23.05 -14.83
C GLN A 537 -3.98 23.62 -13.64
N ALA A 538 -5.12 24.28 -13.90
CA ALA A 538 -5.97 24.86 -12.87
C ALA A 538 -6.01 23.86 -11.71
N ILE A 539 -5.29 24.18 -10.63
CA ILE A 539 -5.16 23.29 -9.48
C ILE A 539 -6.59 23.11 -9.03
N SER A 540 -7.12 21.89 -9.19
CA SER A 540 -8.46 21.61 -8.71
C SER A 540 -8.42 21.88 -7.20
N PRO A 541 -9.22 22.84 -6.69
CA PRO A 541 -9.13 23.22 -5.30
C PRO A 541 -9.43 22.00 -4.42
N LEU A 542 -8.62 21.83 -3.36
CA LEU A 542 -8.86 20.83 -2.33
C LEU A 542 -10.30 20.99 -1.78
N SER A 543 -10.96 19.92 -1.33
CA SER A 543 -12.24 20.07 -0.61
C SER A 543 -12.04 20.94 0.62
N SER A 544 -13.10 21.65 1.02
CA SER A 544 -13.16 22.33 2.31
C SER A 544 -12.86 21.37 3.47
N GLU A 545 -13.33 20.12 3.43
CA GLU A 545 -12.99 19.14 4.47
C GLU A 545 -11.50 18.78 4.50
N ARG A 546 -10.85 18.70 3.33
CA ARG A 546 -9.41 18.38 3.24
C ARG A 546 -8.55 19.57 3.65
N GLN A 547 -8.96 20.79 3.28
CA GLN A 547 -8.35 22.04 3.75
C GLN A 547 -8.46 22.18 5.27
N ARG A 548 -9.62 21.85 5.85
CA ARG A 548 -9.84 21.85 7.30
C ARG A 548 -8.87 20.90 8.01
N VAL A 549 -8.72 19.67 7.50
CA VAL A 549 -7.75 18.71 8.06
C VAL A 549 -6.33 19.25 7.94
N LEU A 550 -5.93 19.73 6.76
CA LEU A 550 -4.58 20.26 6.54
C LEU A 550 -4.27 21.42 7.50
N ALA A 551 -5.20 22.38 7.63
CA ALA A 551 -5.05 23.50 8.55
C ALA A 551 -4.91 23.03 10.00
N ALA A 552 -5.75 22.09 10.44
CA ALA A 552 -5.67 21.55 11.80
C ALA A 552 -4.37 20.77 12.06
N LEU A 553 -3.86 20.02 11.08
CA LEU A 553 -2.63 19.24 11.22
C LEU A 553 -1.37 20.13 11.24
N LEU A 554 -1.36 21.23 10.49
CA LEU A 554 -0.24 22.17 10.41
C LEU A 554 -0.34 23.33 11.42
N THR A 555 -1.38 23.35 12.25
CA THR A 555 -1.50 24.34 13.33
C THR A 555 -0.40 24.10 14.37
N PHE A 556 0.45 25.10 14.56
CA PHE A 556 1.56 25.02 15.51
C PHE A 556 1.05 24.85 16.94
N ALA A 557 1.82 24.13 17.76
CA ALA A 557 1.50 23.97 19.17
C ALA A 557 1.48 25.34 19.88
N PRO A 558 0.40 25.69 20.58
CA PRO A 558 0.39 26.89 21.41
C PRO A 558 1.23 26.66 22.67
N SER A 559 1.67 27.75 23.30
CA SER A 559 2.44 27.70 24.56
C SER A 559 1.66 27.12 25.75
N LYS A 560 0.31 27.09 25.67
CA LYS A 560 -0.58 26.62 26.72
C LYS A 560 -1.16 25.24 26.39
N HIS A 561 -1.19 24.35 27.38
CA HIS A 561 -1.75 22.99 27.24
C HIS A 561 -3.21 22.94 26.80
N ILE A 562 -4.06 23.87 27.23
CA ILE A 562 -5.48 23.92 26.81
C ILE A 562 -5.57 24.10 25.30
N GLY A 563 -4.76 24.99 24.72
CA GLY A 563 -4.73 25.18 23.28
C GLY A 563 -4.18 23.94 22.54
N ASP A 564 -3.27 23.17 23.14
CA ASP A 564 -2.77 21.92 22.56
C ASP A 564 -3.89 20.86 22.46
N GLN A 565 -4.72 20.76 23.50
CA GLN A 565 -5.89 19.88 23.50
C GLN A 565 -6.92 20.32 22.46
N GLU A 566 -7.26 21.63 22.41
CA GLU A 566 -8.22 22.17 21.45
C GLU A 566 -7.81 21.89 20.01
N ARG A 567 -6.53 22.09 19.64
CA ARG A 567 -6.07 21.78 18.27
C ARG A 567 -6.12 20.28 17.95
N ARG A 568 -5.84 19.40 18.92
CA ARG A 568 -5.93 17.94 18.74
C ARG A 568 -7.39 17.51 18.55
N VAL A 569 -8.29 18.04 19.38
CA VAL A 569 -9.74 17.83 19.26
C VAL A 569 -10.22 18.25 17.89
N GLU A 570 -9.81 19.42 17.41
CA GLU A 570 -10.18 19.92 16.08
C GLU A 570 -9.62 19.03 14.96
N ALA A 571 -8.35 18.62 15.05
CA ALA A 571 -7.75 17.72 14.07
C ALA A 571 -8.47 16.35 14.01
N ILE A 572 -8.79 15.77 15.17
CA ILE A 572 -9.53 14.50 15.25
C ILE A 572 -10.95 14.65 14.67
N LYS A 573 -11.66 15.73 15.02
CA LYS A 573 -13.00 16.03 14.47
C LYS A 573 -12.94 16.23 12.95
N ALA A 574 -11.95 16.96 12.45
CA ALA A 574 -11.76 17.21 11.03
C ALA A 574 -11.47 15.90 10.27
N VAL A 575 -10.58 15.05 10.79
CA VAL A 575 -10.26 13.74 10.19
C VAL A 575 -11.50 12.83 10.21
N ALA A 576 -12.23 12.77 11.32
CA ALA A 576 -13.43 11.94 11.44
C ALA A 576 -14.53 12.38 10.45
N ALA A 577 -14.74 13.69 10.29
CA ALA A 577 -15.68 14.24 9.32
C ALA A 577 -15.25 13.96 7.87
N LEU A 578 -13.96 14.15 7.57
CA LEU A 578 -13.39 13.87 6.26
C LEU A 578 -13.56 12.39 5.90
N CYS A 579 -13.33 11.48 6.85
CA CYS A 579 -13.45 10.03 6.64
C CYS A 579 -14.84 9.57 6.18
N LYS A 580 -15.88 10.40 6.31
CA LYS A 580 -17.25 10.12 5.84
C LYS A 580 -17.50 10.57 4.39
N ARG A 581 -16.49 11.11 3.70
CA ARG A 581 -16.60 11.68 2.33
C ARG A 581 -15.95 10.79 1.27
N GLN A 582 -16.59 10.77 0.09
CA GLN A 582 -15.98 10.26 -1.13
C GLN A 582 -15.16 11.38 -1.79
N GLU A 583 -13.98 11.02 -2.28
CA GLU A 583 -13.15 11.94 -3.04
C GLU A 583 -13.69 12.12 -4.45
N VAL A 584 -13.70 13.36 -4.93
CA VAL A 584 -14.17 13.69 -6.28
C VAL A 584 -13.04 13.41 -7.26
N THR A 585 -13.01 12.20 -7.83
CA THR A 585 -12.15 11.95 -8.99
C THR A 585 -12.80 12.59 -10.23
N GLU A 586 -12.36 13.78 -10.61
CA GLU A 586 -12.68 14.31 -11.93
C GLU A 586 -12.00 13.42 -12.96
N ARG A 587 -12.79 12.74 -13.79
CA ARG A 587 -12.20 12.09 -14.96
C ARG A 587 -11.57 13.21 -15.78
N LYS A 588 -10.23 13.23 -15.89
CA LYS A 588 -9.50 13.95 -16.94
C LYS A 588 -9.97 13.39 -18.29
N VAL A 589 -11.16 13.80 -18.72
CA VAL A 589 -11.69 13.50 -20.05
C VAL A 589 -10.71 14.17 -20.99
N CYS A 590 -10.14 13.37 -21.90
CA CYS A 590 -9.30 13.80 -23.00
C CYS A 590 -9.74 15.20 -23.45
N ARG A 591 -8.83 16.19 -23.32
CA ARG A 591 -9.05 17.61 -23.63
C ARG A 591 -10.06 17.72 -24.78
N LYS A 592 -11.24 18.30 -24.53
CA LYS A 592 -12.05 18.82 -25.63
C LYS A 592 -11.11 19.74 -26.41
N ARG A 593 -10.92 19.47 -27.70
CA ARG A 593 -10.31 20.43 -28.62
C ARG A 593 -10.91 21.79 -28.31
N ALA A 594 -10.06 22.79 -28.07
CA ALA A 594 -10.47 24.17 -27.86
C ALA A 594 -11.47 24.55 -28.97
N ALA A 595 -12.75 24.63 -28.58
CA ALA A 595 -13.75 25.30 -29.38
C ALA A 595 -13.78 26.72 -28.84
N CYS A 596 -13.40 27.67 -29.69
CA CYS A 596 -13.51 29.10 -29.44
C CYS A 596 -14.85 29.42 -28.78
N THR A 597 -14.82 29.81 -27.52
CA THR A 597 -15.92 30.54 -26.91
C THR A 597 -15.83 31.97 -27.42
N VAL A 598 -16.64 32.24 -28.45
CA VAL A 598 -17.02 33.60 -28.80
C VAL A 598 -17.73 34.19 -27.58
N ALA A 599 -17.20 35.30 -27.09
CA ALA A 599 -17.75 36.04 -25.97
C ALA A 599 -19.20 36.43 -26.30
N PHE A 600 -20.15 35.98 -25.47
CA PHE A 600 -21.45 36.63 -25.35
C PHE A 600 -21.35 37.59 -24.19
N ASN A 601 -21.37 38.88 -24.52
CA ASN A 601 -21.39 39.99 -23.56
C ASN A 601 -22.61 39.87 -22.66
N GLU A 602 -22.38 39.81 -21.34
CA GLU A 602 -23.39 40.05 -20.33
C GLU A 602 -23.72 41.54 -20.33
N GLY A 603 -24.88 41.89 -20.90
CA GLY A 603 -25.48 43.21 -20.78
C GLY A 603 -26.13 43.37 -19.41
N GLU A 604 -25.78 44.47 -18.76
CA GLU A 604 -26.34 45.01 -17.52
C GLU A 604 -27.87 44.82 -17.41
N ARG A 605 -28.31 44.24 -16.29
CA ARG A 605 -29.68 44.44 -15.79
C ARG A 605 -29.61 44.88 -14.33
N THR A 606 -29.66 46.21 -14.22
CA THR A 606 -30.30 47.02 -13.18
C THR A 606 -30.95 46.25 -12.02
N ARG A 607 -30.40 46.54 -10.83
CA ARG A 607 -30.98 46.23 -9.52
C ARG A 607 -32.40 46.78 -9.43
N THR A 608 -33.36 45.90 -9.19
CA THR A 608 -34.66 46.26 -8.61
C THR A 608 -34.86 45.44 -7.34
N HIS A 609 -35.13 46.17 -6.25
CA HIS A 609 -35.42 45.62 -4.93
C HIS A 609 -36.69 44.78 -4.93
N GLY A 610 -36.69 43.68 -4.16
CA GLY A 610 -37.89 43.12 -3.57
C GLY A 610 -38.33 41.74 -4.06
N LYS A 611 -37.75 40.68 -3.47
CA LYS A 611 -38.43 39.45 -2.98
C LYS A 611 -37.37 38.53 -2.36
N LYS A 612 -37.63 38.01 -1.15
CA LYS A 612 -36.85 36.90 -0.58
C LYS A 612 -37.00 35.71 -1.53
N GLU A 613 -35.98 35.44 -2.36
CA GLU A 613 -35.90 34.19 -3.11
C GLU A 613 -35.83 33.03 -2.12
N LEU A 614 -36.85 32.18 -2.11
CA LEU A 614 -36.77 30.87 -1.48
C LEU A 614 -35.62 30.12 -2.15
N VAL A 615 -34.56 29.82 -1.41
CA VAL A 615 -33.48 28.94 -1.86
C VAL A 615 -34.12 27.64 -2.38
N PRO A 616 -33.96 27.28 -3.66
CA PRO A 616 -34.57 26.08 -4.21
C PRO A 616 -34.08 24.86 -3.41
N ASP A 617 -35.01 24.05 -2.94
CA ASP A 617 -34.69 22.79 -2.26
C ASP A 617 -33.76 21.95 -3.16
N PRO A 618 -32.53 21.62 -2.72
CA PRO A 618 -31.57 20.92 -3.56
C PRO A 618 -31.96 19.46 -3.85
N PHE A 619 -32.91 18.90 -3.08
CA PHE A 619 -33.35 17.51 -3.20
C PHE A 619 -34.88 17.42 -3.23
N PRO A 620 -35.53 17.98 -4.27
CA PRO A 620 -36.98 17.96 -4.37
C PRO A 620 -37.47 16.52 -4.54
N ILE A 621 -38.61 16.19 -3.91
CA ILE A 621 -39.20 14.85 -4.01
C ILE A 621 -39.48 14.47 -5.46
N HIS A 622 -39.85 15.44 -6.29
CA HIS A 622 -39.87 15.33 -7.75
C HIS A 622 -38.51 15.72 -8.32
N CYS A 623 -37.72 14.71 -8.67
CA CYS A 623 -36.42 14.91 -9.29
C CYS A 623 -36.57 15.34 -10.77
N LEU A 624 -35.51 15.86 -11.35
CA LEU A 624 -35.45 16.04 -12.80
C LEU A 624 -35.36 14.66 -13.50
N PRO A 625 -35.92 14.50 -14.72
CA PRO A 625 -35.95 13.21 -15.42
C PRO A 625 -34.57 12.61 -15.74
N THR A 626 -33.52 13.42 -15.65
CA THR A 626 -32.13 13.04 -15.89
C THR A 626 -31.29 13.05 -14.62
N GLN A 627 -31.89 13.00 -13.43
CA GLN A 627 -31.18 12.88 -12.15
C GLN A 627 -31.27 11.46 -11.58
N CYS A 628 -30.23 11.06 -10.84
CA CYS A 628 -30.12 9.74 -10.23
C CYS A 628 -30.53 9.79 -8.75
N ILE A 629 -31.61 9.09 -8.39
CA ILE A 629 -32.09 8.98 -7.00
C ILE A 629 -31.04 8.43 -6.03
N PHE A 630 -30.18 7.51 -6.49
CA PHE A 630 -29.08 6.98 -5.66
C PHE A 630 -27.98 7.99 -5.40
N CYS A 631 -27.64 8.82 -6.41
CA CYS A 631 -26.67 9.89 -6.22
C CYS A 631 -27.23 10.96 -5.28
N ILE A 632 -28.49 11.34 -5.44
CA ILE A 632 -29.19 12.27 -4.54
C ILE A 632 -29.14 11.78 -3.09
N GLY A 633 -29.40 10.49 -2.87
CA GLY A 633 -29.37 9.85 -1.54
C GLY A 633 -28.01 9.67 -0.89
N ASN A 634 -26.91 9.81 -1.64
CA ASN A 634 -25.59 9.48 -1.13
C ASN A 634 -24.94 10.68 -0.43
N GLN A 635 -24.97 10.69 0.90
CA GLN A 635 -24.42 11.75 1.75
C GLN A 635 -22.89 11.87 1.71
N ALA A 636 -22.18 10.83 1.25
CA ALA A 636 -20.73 10.86 1.11
C ALA A 636 -20.29 11.64 -0.15
N LEU A 637 -21.20 11.88 -1.11
CA LEU A 637 -20.94 12.70 -2.30
C LEU A 637 -21.14 14.19 -2.00
N ARG A 638 -20.35 15.05 -2.67
CA ARG A 638 -20.58 16.51 -2.67
C ARG A 638 -21.87 16.88 -3.39
N LEU A 639 -22.39 18.06 -3.06
CA LEU A 639 -23.68 18.54 -3.57
C LEU A 639 -23.75 18.53 -5.10
N GLU A 640 -22.68 18.91 -5.81
CA GLU A 640 -22.68 18.96 -7.28
C GLU A 640 -22.78 17.56 -7.92
N LYS A 641 -22.25 16.52 -7.25
CA LYS A 641 -22.38 15.14 -7.71
C LYS A 641 -23.73 14.53 -7.35
N ARG A 642 -24.30 14.90 -6.20
CA ARG A 642 -25.63 14.46 -5.77
C ARG A 642 -26.72 15.01 -6.69
N THR A 643 -26.59 16.27 -7.12
CA THR A 643 -27.57 16.97 -7.98
C THR A 643 -27.26 16.87 -9.47
N LYS A 644 -26.23 16.11 -9.85
CA LYS A 644 -25.77 15.98 -11.25
C LYS A 644 -26.90 15.56 -12.20
N GLN A 645 -27.07 16.34 -13.25
CA GLN A 645 -27.93 16.01 -14.38
C GLN A 645 -27.15 15.25 -15.46
N PHE A 646 -27.71 14.16 -15.96
CA PHE A 646 -27.19 13.45 -17.11
C PHE A 646 -27.67 14.13 -18.41
N ARG A 647 -26.88 14.01 -19.48
CA ARG A 647 -27.19 14.61 -20.79
C ARG A 647 -28.57 14.20 -21.30
N ASP A 648 -28.95 12.95 -21.06
CA ASP A 648 -30.20 12.36 -21.53
C ASP A 648 -30.58 11.16 -20.63
N ARG A 649 -31.82 10.66 -20.82
CA ARG A 649 -32.35 9.50 -20.07
C ARG A 649 -31.56 8.21 -20.32
N SER A 650 -31.01 8.02 -21.52
CA SER A 650 -30.17 6.87 -21.86
C SER A 650 -28.86 6.85 -21.06
N GLY A 651 -28.27 8.03 -20.83
CA GLY A 651 -27.11 8.24 -19.98
C GLY A 651 -27.40 7.93 -18.52
N LEU A 652 -28.55 8.39 -18.01
CA LEU A 652 -29.03 8.05 -16.67
C LEU A 652 -29.24 6.54 -16.52
N LYS A 653 -29.97 5.89 -17.44
CA LYS A 653 -30.21 4.43 -17.42
C LYS A 653 -28.91 3.64 -17.41
N ARG A 654 -27.95 4.02 -18.25
CA ARG A 654 -26.62 3.40 -18.29
C ARG A 654 -25.85 3.61 -16.98
N HIS A 655 -25.96 4.79 -16.38
CA HIS A 655 -25.36 5.07 -15.08
C HIS A 655 -25.98 4.21 -13.97
N LEU A 656 -27.31 4.17 -13.86
CA LEU A 656 -28.04 3.35 -12.89
C LEU A 656 -27.63 1.88 -12.98
N LEU A 657 -27.62 1.32 -14.19
CA LEU A 657 -27.19 -0.06 -14.42
C LEU A 657 -25.73 -0.29 -13.99
N ARG A 658 -24.79 0.54 -14.46
CA ARG A 658 -23.34 0.34 -14.25
C ARG A 658 -22.81 0.81 -12.91
N LYS A 659 -23.56 1.61 -12.15
CA LYS A 659 -23.07 2.21 -10.89
C LYS A 659 -23.87 1.79 -9.68
N HIS A 660 -25.10 1.32 -9.87
CA HIS A 660 -25.99 0.94 -8.79
C HIS A 660 -26.50 -0.50 -8.98
N LEU A 661 -27.31 -0.76 -10.00
CA LEU A 661 -28.05 -2.03 -10.12
C LEU A 661 -27.19 -3.26 -10.41
N GLN A 662 -26.03 -3.13 -11.07
CA GLN A 662 -25.12 -4.27 -11.21
C GLN A 662 -24.56 -4.80 -9.88
N TYR A 663 -24.72 -4.04 -8.80
CA TYR A 663 -24.31 -4.41 -7.45
C TYR A 663 -25.49 -4.81 -6.56
N HIS A 664 -26.69 -4.93 -7.14
CA HIS A 664 -27.89 -5.36 -6.44
C HIS A 664 -28.00 -6.88 -6.54
N ASP A 665 -28.21 -7.55 -5.41
CA ASP A 665 -28.61 -8.95 -5.40
C ASP A 665 -30.10 -9.04 -5.78
N PRO A 666 -30.47 -9.66 -6.91
CA PRO A 666 -31.87 -9.78 -7.33
C PRO A 666 -32.80 -10.39 -6.27
N LYS A 667 -32.26 -11.16 -5.31
CA LYS A 667 -33.01 -11.81 -4.23
C LYS A 667 -33.27 -10.91 -3.02
N GLN A 668 -32.64 -9.73 -2.96
CA GLN A 668 -32.79 -8.81 -1.83
C GLN A 668 -33.79 -7.69 -2.15
N ARG A 669 -34.54 -7.29 -1.11
CA ARG A 669 -35.38 -6.09 -1.17
C ARG A 669 -34.51 -4.83 -1.23
N ILE A 670 -35.03 -3.76 -1.82
CA ILE A 670 -34.33 -2.48 -1.98
C ILE A 670 -35.17 -1.33 -1.43
N ARG A 671 -34.53 -0.41 -0.72
CA ARG A 671 -35.16 0.83 -0.28
C ARG A 671 -34.95 1.96 -1.27
N CYS A 672 -35.92 2.87 -1.36
CA CYS A 672 -35.70 4.10 -2.09
C CYS A 672 -34.55 4.90 -1.44
N PRO A 673 -33.51 5.28 -2.20
CA PRO A 673 -32.38 6.04 -1.65
C PRO A 673 -32.68 7.53 -1.47
N HIS A 674 -33.82 8.04 -1.95
CA HIS A 674 -34.10 9.47 -1.94
C HIS A 674 -34.34 9.98 -0.50
N PRO A 675 -33.70 11.09 -0.07
CA PRO A 675 -33.72 11.55 1.33
C PRO A 675 -35.10 12.01 1.81
N LYS A 676 -36.01 12.34 0.90
CA LYS A 676 -37.40 12.75 1.20
C LYS A 676 -38.46 11.70 0.83
N CYS A 677 -38.05 10.47 0.56
CA CYS A 677 -39.01 9.39 0.30
C CYS A 677 -39.18 8.54 1.54
N ASP A 678 -40.39 8.01 1.73
CA ASP A 678 -40.68 7.07 2.79
C ASP A 678 -39.74 5.85 2.69
N ASP A 679 -39.25 5.40 3.84
CA ASP A 679 -38.23 4.35 4.00
C ASP A 679 -38.79 2.93 3.69
N GLN A 680 -39.69 2.83 2.70
CA GLN A 680 -40.38 1.63 2.28
C GLN A 680 -39.45 0.67 1.53
N TRP A 681 -39.61 -0.61 1.82
CA TRP A 681 -38.88 -1.70 1.19
C TRP A 681 -39.62 -2.23 -0.04
N LEU A 682 -39.00 -2.11 -1.21
CA LEU A 682 -39.49 -2.58 -2.49
C LEU A 682 -38.89 -3.96 -2.79
N GLU A 683 -39.67 -4.86 -3.39
CA GLU A 683 -39.22 -6.26 -3.52
C GLU A 683 -38.08 -6.44 -4.52
N HIS A 684 -38.11 -5.70 -5.64
CA HIS A 684 -37.19 -5.88 -6.76
C HIS A 684 -36.77 -4.55 -7.39
N ALA A 685 -35.72 -4.59 -8.21
CA ALA A 685 -35.21 -3.43 -8.94
C ALA A 685 -36.27 -2.80 -9.88
N ASP A 686 -37.17 -3.59 -10.45
CA ASP A 686 -38.26 -3.10 -11.29
C ASP A 686 -39.34 -2.36 -10.48
N HIS A 687 -39.63 -2.83 -9.25
CA HIS A 687 -40.49 -2.08 -8.33
C HIS A 687 -39.86 -0.73 -7.97
N LEU A 688 -38.54 -0.66 -7.77
CA LEU A 688 -37.85 0.61 -7.58
C LEU A 688 -37.88 1.50 -8.81
N ARG A 689 -37.74 0.94 -10.02
CA ARG A 689 -37.89 1.72 -11.25
C ARG A 689 -39.28 2.33 -11.36
N ASN A 690 -40.32 1.54 -11.10
CA ASN A 690 -41.71 2.01 -11.12
C ASN A 690 -41.97 3.08 -10.05
N HIS A 691 -41.44 2.87 -8.84
CA HIS A 691 -41.50 3.84 -7.75
C HIS A 691 -40.77 5.15 -8.13
N ALA A 692 -39.57 5.08 -8.70
CA ALA A 692 -38.80 6.23 -9.15
C ALA A 692 -39.53 7.03 -10.24
N ALA A 693 -40.19 6.33 -11.18
CA ALA A 693 -40.98 6.97 -12.22
C ALA A 693 -42.23 7.66 -11.68
N LYS A 694 -42.97 7.01 -10.77
CA LYS A 694 -44.23 7.52 -10.22
C LYS A 694 -44.04 8.61 -9.17
N VAL A 695 -43.17 8.38 -8.18
CA VAL A 695 -42.98 9.27 -7.03
C VAL A 695 -41.96 10.36 -7.36
N HIS A 696 -40.82 9.98 -7.93
CA HIS A 696 -39.69 10.88 -8.16
C HIS A 696 -39.64 11.48 -9.57
N ARG A 697 -40.56 11.13 -10.47
CA ARG A 697 -40.62 11.61 -11.87
C ARG A 697 -39.30 11.44 -12.65
N THR A 698 -38.52 10.43 -12.30
CA THR A 698 -37.23 10.11 -12.94
C THR A 698 -37.15 8.62 -13.27
N TRP A 699 -36.16 8.22 -14.08
CA TRP A 699 -35.93 6.82 -14.45
C TRP A 699 -37.13 6.15 -15.18
N THR A 700 -37.81 6.93 -16.02
CA THR A 700 -38.82 6.45 -16.97
C THR A 700 -38.19 5.65 -18.10
#